data_AF-A0A8I1MR15-F1
#
_entry.id   AF-A0A8I1MR15-F1
#
_cell.length_a   1.000
_cell.length_b   1.000
_cell.length_c   1.000
_cell.angle_alpha   90.00
_cell.angle_beta   90.00
_cell.angle_gamma   90.00
#
_symmetry.space_group_name_H-M   'P 1'
#
loop_
_entity.id
_entity.type
_entity.pdbx_description
1 polymer ?
#
loop_
_entity_poly.entity_id
_entity_poly.type
_entity_poly.pdbx_seq_one_letter_code
_entity_poly.pdbx_strand_id
1 'polypeptide(L)'
;MKARLLLPTLAALSAAISAAHAANFNISTASTTAQTLSSGQTGTITSTGSLTVSGSTVAVTIDGSSTLTNSGQLKQTGSGRAIRDNKGGLTLTVTNNAGALMQTADADVIQMNKASSNITFYNYGSVISLNASAGGSQSIDFGAITSGTNSLYNYATGIIQTTAADAVRPGANGYVENAGTIEAIPIVEGSSPNRDASGSDGIDFQSNSGGQVVNSGSISGRHGITGGETASGFTVSVTNNLGGTITGKNGSGINIDGATASPGSATVTNRGTITGNFDNTKYDIGDGDGVDVDGTVNISNYGNIIGNGASVGNNSEGVSIGGGTITNYAGASIYGQNNTGTASAGNGILVDDSNGGAAHAATTVTNSGTIRGYSGFGIKMIGSYDDTITNNAGGTIRGAGTGAAIQTGDGSDTVTNAGAIIGDNGSAIDLEGGNDSLKIQGGSASITGNVSGGTGANTVEIDLGSGNSFAYAGSLSNFSTVQVKTGTTTLTGTNAYTGTTQVTGGTLVLDGDGRLSDSSTLNLNGGRLELSDDSTQTFASLSLTANSVIDLNSDTALTLSALGTINGASTLSVINNGGSSFRFLGDLTSDVNFQTLLGNTTVNGGAATASYDGTYTNVVPEPGTVGLIGLGIAFAIGMARRRRKSS
;
A
#
# COMPACT_ATOMS: atom_id res chain seq x y z
N MET A 1 -76.82 54.98 -46.64
CA MET A 1 -76.44 53.57 -46.41
C MET A 1 -75.29 53.55 -45.42
N LYS A 2 -75.46 52.78 -44.33
CA LYS A 2 -74.42 52.21 -43.45
C LYS A 2 -73.53 53.20 -42.67
N ALA A 3 -73.14 52.97 -41.43
CA ALA A 3 -73.60 52.18 -40.29
C ALA A 3 -72.47 52.33 -39.24
N ARG A 4 -72.83 52.63 -37.98
CA ARG A 4 -72.12 52.24 -36.73
C ARG A 4 -70.69 52.83 -36.57
N LEU A 5 -70.15 53.07 -35.37
CA LEU A 5 -70.31 52.38 -34.10
C LEU A 5 -69.78 53.31 -32.98
N LEU A 6 -70.54 53.47 -31.89
CA LEU A 6 -70.04 53.99 -30.62
C LEU A 6 -69.10 52.95 -29.97
N LEU A 7 -67.95 53.38 -29.44
CA LEU A 7 -67.24 52.67 -28.37
C LEU A 7 -67.05 53.63 -27.18
N PRO A 8 -67.36 53.22 -25.95
CA PRO A 8 -67.12 54.02 -24.75
C PRO A 8 -65.66 53.87 -24.30
N THR A 9 -65.05 54.99 -23.92
CA THR A 9 -63.76 55.05 -23.20
C THR A 9 -63.97 54.57 -21.77
N LEU A 10 -63.53 53.35 -21.47
CA LEU A 10 -63.40 52.82 -20.12
C LEU A 10 -62.03 53.25 -19.57
N ALA A 11 -62.02 54.25 -18.68
CA ALA A 11 -60.83 54.64 -17.94
C ALA A 11 -60.54 53.56 -16.88
N ALA A 12 -59.65 52.62 -17.19
CA ALA A 12 -59.06 51.74 -16.20
C ALA A 12 -57.90 52.50 -15.53
N LEU A 13 -58.13 52.92 -14.28
CA LEU A 13 -57.10 53.40 -13.37
C LEU A 13 -56.17 52.21 -13.07
N SER A 14 -55.09 52.10 -13.85
CA SER A 14 -53.97 51.22 -13.55
C SER A 14 -53.24 51.77 -12.32
N ALA A 15 -53.61 51.29 -11.14
CA ALA A 15 -52.75 51.36 -9.98
C ALA A 15 -51.53 50.47 -10.30
N ALA A 16 -50.45 51.10 -10.75
CA ALA A 16 -49.15 50.47 -10.80
C ALA A 16 -48.76 50.11 -9.37
N ILE A 17 -49.06 48.87 -8.97
CA ILE A 17 -48.48 48.25 -7.79
C ILE A 17 -47.00 48.10 -8.15
N SER A 18 -46.20 49.05 -7.70
CA SER A 18 -44.77 48.88 -7.58
C SER A 18 -44.55 47.64 -6.73
N ALA A 19 -44.25 46.51 -7.37
CA ALA A 19 -43.74 45.34 -6.69
C ALA A 19 -42.48 45.80 -5.95
N ALA A 20 -42.61 46.01 -4.65
CA ALA A 20 -41.50 46.23 -3.75
C ALA A 20 -40.63 44.98 -3.86
N HIS A 21 -39.62 45.05 -4.72
CA HIS A 21 -38.52 44.09 -4.66
C HIS A 21 -37.95 44.27 -3.26
N ALA A 22 -38.01 43.24 -2.43
CA ALA A 22 -37.26 43.24 -1.18
C ALA A 22 -35.80 43.64 -1.51
N ALA A 23 -35.19 44.46 -0.68
CA ALA A 23 -33.97 45.17 -1.01
C ALA A 23 -32.71 44.37 -0.62
N ASN A 24 -31.60 44.62 -1.32
CA ASN A 24 -30.27 44.31 -0.81
C ASN A 24 -30.11 44.86 0.61
N PHE A 25 -29.35 44.18 1.47
CA PHE A 25 -29.00 44.72 2.78
C PHE A 25 -27.51 45.07 2.86
N ASN A 26 -27.19 46.13 3.60
CA ASN A 26 -25.83 46.53 3.91
C ASN A 26 -25.73 46.89 5.40
N ILE A 27 -24.94 46.12 6.15
CA ILE A 27 -24.72 46.29 7.59
C ILE A 27 -23.33 46.90 7.79
N SER A 28 -23.29 48.20 8.12
CA SER A 28 -22.06 48.95 8.38
C SER A 28 -21.77 49.23 9.85
N THR A 29 -22.75 48.97 10.72
CA THR A 29 -22.68 49.10 12.18
C THR A 29 -23.26 47.86 12.85
N ALA A 30 -23.35 47.85 14.18
CA ALA A 30 -24.04 46.79 14.90
C ALA A 30 -25.54 46.74 14.53
N SER A 31 -26.05 45.53 14.33
CA SER A 31 -27.44 45.20 14.04
C SER A 31 -27.80 43.87 14.71
N THR A 32 -29.03 43.76 15.21
CA THR A 32 -29.59 42.53 15.79
C THR A 32 -30.81 42.03 15.01
N THR A 33 -31.13 42.68 13.89
CA THR A 33 -32.30 42.34 13.07
C THR A 33 -31.92 41.27 12.05
N ALA A 34 -32.59 40.13 12.10
CA ALA A 34 -32.44 39.07 11.11
C ALA A 34 -32.75 39.58 9.68
N GLN A 35 -32.06 39.00 8.71
CA GLN A 35 -32.14 39.38 7.29
C GLN A 35 -32.69 38.22 6.45
N THR A 36 -33.22 38.55 5.28
CA THR A 36 -33.65 37.58 4.27
C THR A 36 -33.10 37.99 2.90
N LEU A 37 -32.54 37.05 2.15
CA LEU A 37 -32.11 37.22 0.76
C LEU A 37 -33.03 36.45 -0.18
N SER A 38 -33.75 37.16 -1.04
CA SER A 38 -34.55 36.62 -2.14
C SER A 38 -33.78 36.60 -3.46
N SER A 39 -34.41 36.08 -4.52
CA SER A 39 -33.78 35.93 -5.84
C SER A 39 -33.22 37.25 -6.39
N GLY A 40 -31.95 37.24 -6.78
CA GLY A 40 -31.22 38.37 -7.36
C GLY A 40 -30.63 39.34 -6.32
N GLN A 41 -30.80 39.09 -5.01
CA GLN A 41 -30.35 40.01 -3.98
C GLN A 41 -28.92 39.76 -3.51
N THR A 42 -28.31 40.81 -2.95
CA THR A 42 -27.01 40.78 -2.29
C THR A 42 -27.13 41.26 -0.85
N GLY A 43 -26.51 40.52 0.07
CA GLY A 43 -26.28 40.91 1.45
C GLY A 43 -24.83 41.29 1.69
N THR A 44 -24.57 42.39 2.39
CA THR A 44 -23.21 42.81 2.74
C THR A 44 -23.12 43.15 4.22
N ILE A 45 -22.10 42.61 4.90
CA ILE A 45 -21.65 43.05 6.22
C ILE A 45 -20.24 43.62 6.02
N THR A 46 -20.07 44.92 6.26
CA THR A 46 -18.77 45.59 6.09
C THR A 46 -17.81 45.25 7.24
N SER A 47 -16.54 45.64 7.14
CA SER A 47 -15.54 45.38 8.19
C SER A 47 -15.85 46.03 9.55
N THR A 48 -16.67 47.08 9.58
CA THR A 48 -17.16 47.71 10.81
C THR A 48 -18.56 47.21 11.21
N GLY A 49 -19.20 46.40 10.37
CA GLY A 49 -20.55 45.88 10.58
C GLY A 49 -20.57 44.64 11.47
N SER A 50 -21.64 44.49 12.24
CA SER A 50 -21.91 43.27 13.01
C SER A 50 -23.40 42.93 12.96
N LEU A 51 -23.75 41.76 12.46
CA LEU A 51 -25.08 41.16 12.60
C LEU A 51 -25.03 40.13 13.73
N THR A 52 -25.73 40.37 14.83
CA THR A 52 -25.77 39.46 16.00
C THR A 52 -27.20 39.14 16.38
N VAL A 53 -27.65 37.92 16.07
CA VAL A 53 -29.02 37.46 16.31
C VAL A 53 -29.02 36.40 17.41
N SER A 54 -30.05 36.38 18.25
CA SER A 54 -30.18 35.42 19.37
C SER A 54 -31.45 34.58 19.26
N GLY A 55 -31.67 33.68 20.22
CA GLY A 55 -32.85 32.81 20.23
C GLY A 55 -32.79 31.76 19.12
N SER A 56 -33.94 31.35 18.59
CA SER A 56 -34.04 30.34 17.52
C SER A 56 -34.08 30.93 16.10
N THR A 57 -34.05 32.26 15.98
CA THR A 57 -34.14 32.94 14.68
C THR A 57 -32.84 32.79 13.89
N VAL A 58 -32.98 32.47 12.59
CA VAL A 58 -31.87 32.44 11.63
C VAL A 58 -31.39 33.86 11.36
N ALA A 59 -30.07 34.10 11.38
CA ALA A 59 -29.56 35.45 11.17
C ALA A 59 -29.72 35.93 9.72
N VAL A 60 -29.44 35.08 8.73
CA VAL A 60 -29.69 35.33 7.30
C VAL A 60 -30.44 34.15 6.68
N THR A 61 -31.70 34.37 6.34
CA THR A 61 -32.55 33.38 5.63
C THR A 61 -32.36 33.52 4.12
N ILE A 62 -32.16 32.40 3.42
CA ILE A 62 -31.98 32.36 1.97
C ILE A 62 -33.27 31.85 1.31
N ASP A 63 -34.00 32.77 0.69
CA ASP A 63 -35.31 32.56 0.04
C ASP A 63 -35.26 32.66 -1.50
N GLY A 64 -34.07 32.79 -2.07
CA GLY A 64 -33.83 32.71 -3.51
C GLY A 64 -32.35 32.85 -3.86
N SER A 65 -32.02 32.64 -5.14
CA SER A 65 -30.63 32.70 -5.60
C SER A 65 -30.02 34.07 -5.31
N SER A 66 -28.91 34.11 -4.57
CA SER A 66 -28.42 35.34 -3.96
C SER A 66 -26.91 35.28 -3.66
N THR A 67 -26.36 36.41 -3.21
CA THR A 67 -24.96 36.52 -2.79
C THR A 67 -24.86 37.14 -1.40
N LEU A 68 -23.96 36.63 -0.57
CA LEU A 68 -23.65 37.17 0.74
C LEU A 68 -22.15 37.42 0.89
N THR A 69 -21.77 38.64 1.25
CA THR A 69 -20.38 39.00 1.56
C THR A 69 -20.26 39.48 3.00
N ASN A 70 -19.46 38.78 3.80
CA ASN A 70 -19.13 39.17 5.16
C ASN A 70 -17.68 39.64 5.23
N SER A 71 -17.46 40.87 5.69
CA SER A 71 -16.15 41.42 6.03
C SER A 71 -16.03 41.77 7.51
N GLY A 72 -17.13 41.65 8.27
CA GLY A 72 -17.23 42.01 9.69
C GLY A 72 -17.60 40.81 10.54
N GLN A 73 -18.71 40.89 11.27
CA GLN A 73 -19.16 39.84 12.19
C GLN A 73 -20.59 39.38 11.84
N LEU A 74 -20.77 38.08 11.65
CA LEU A 74 -22.08 37.43 11.53
C LEU A 74 -22.19 36.40 12.65
N LYS A 75 -23.03 36.67 13.65
CA LYS A 75 -23.16 35.84 14.86
C LYS A 75 -24.58 35.41 15.11
N GLN A 76 -24.76 34.14 15.43
CA GLN A 76 -25.98 33.63 16.04
C GLN A 76 -25.66 33.10 17.45
N THR A 77 -26.22 33.72 18.50
CA THR A 77 -25.82 33.47 19.90
C THR A 77 -26.80 32.59 20.68
N GLY A 78 -27.79 32.00 20.00
CA GLY A 78 -28.74 31.04 20.56
C GLY A 78 -28.69 29.72 19.79
N SER A 79 -29.87 29.16 19.47
CA SER A 79 -30.05 27.88 18.77
C SER A 79 -30.41 28.04 17.28
N GLY A 80 -30.43 29.27 16.77
CA GLY A 80 -30.65 29.55 15.36
C GLY A 80 -29.36 29.42 14.55
N ARG A 81 -29.48 29.23 13.25
CA ARG A 81 -28.33 29.19 12.32
C ARG A 81 -27.91 30.60 11.91
N ALA A 82 -26.63 30.79 11.55
CA ALA A 82 -26.22 32.08 11.00
C ALA A 82 -26.72 32.26 9.56
N ILE A 83 -26.61 31.24 8.71
CA ILE A 83 -27.13 31.24 7.34
C ILE A 83 -27.95 29.96 7.12
N ARG A 84 -29.14 30.08 6.53
CA ARG A 84 -29.94 28.90 6.19
C ARG A 84 -30.68 29.03 4.87
N ASP A 85 -30.48 28.06 4.00
CA ASP A 85 -31.45 27.71 2.96
C ASP A 85 -32.35 26.56 3.46
N ASN A 86 -33.66 26.78 3.40
CA ASN A 86 -34.66 25.73 3.59
C ASN A 86 -35.77 25.78 2.52
N LYS A 87 -35.53 26.50 1.41
CA LYS A 87 -36.50 26.68 0.32
C LYS A 87 -36.20 25.75 -0.85
N GLY A 88 -34.93 25.63 -1.23
CA GLY A 88 -34.49 24.71 -2.29
C GLY A 88 -34.50 25.32 -3.68
N GLY A 89 -33.82 24.66 -4.63
CA GLY A 89 -33.82 25.03 -6.04
C GLY A 89 -33.19 26.39 -6.32
N LEU A 90 -32.22 26.81 -5.50
CA LEU A 90 -31.55 28.11 -5.60
C LEU A 90 -30.03 27.97 -5.75
N THR A 91 -29.37 29.09 -6.01
CA THR A 91 -27.90 29.19 -6.05
C THR A 91 -27.44 30.27 -5.09
N LEU A 92 -26.61 29.91 -4.11
CA LEU A 92 -26.03 30.82 -3.14
C LEU A 92 -24.51 30.96 -3.38
N THR A 93 -24.03 32.19 -3.38
CA THR A 93 -22.59 32.47 -3.27
C THR A 93 -22.31 33.18 -1.95
N VAL A 94 -21.40 32.64 -1.15
CA VAL A 94 -20.98 33.24 0.11
C VAL A 94 -19.49 33.56 0.07
N THR A 95 -19.12 34.74 0.53
CA THR A 95 -17.72 35.14 0.73
C THR A 95 -17.53 35.64 2.16
N ASN A 96 -16.70 34.94 2.93
CA ASN A 96 -16.22 35.39 4.23
C ASN A 96 -14.80 35.93 4.06
N ASN A 97 -14.62 37.25 4.05
CA ASN A 97 -13.35 37.90 3.78
C ASN A 97 -12.34 37.71 4.92
N ALA A 98 -11.06 37.96 4.64
CA ALA A 98 -10.00 37.85 5.62
C ALA A 98 -10.29 38.73 6.85
N GLY A 99 -10.11 38.15 8.05
CA GLY A 99 -10.42 38.82 9.33
C GLY A 99 -11.91 38.86 9.71
N ALA A 100 -12.82 38.44 8.83
CA ALA A 100 -14.24 38.36 9.15
C ALA A 100 -14.58 37.10 9.95
N LEU A 101 -15.63 37.15 10.76
CA LEU A 101 -16.12 36.03 11.57
C LEU A 101 -17.57 35.69 11.20
N MET A 102 -17.83 34.42 10.96
CA MET A 102 -19.15 33.80 11.05
C MET A 102 -19.14 32.82 12.22
N GLN A 103 -20.07 32.96 13.17
CA GLN A 103 -20.08 32.12 14.38
C GLN A 103 -21.49 31.78 14.85
N THR A 104 -21.66 30.58 15.37
CA THR A 104 -22.88 30.12 16.03
C THR A 104 -22.58 29.56 17.42
N ALA A 105 -23.49 29.78 18.36
CA ALA A 105 -23.37 29.22 19.71
C ALA A 105 -23.72 27.73 19.75
N ASP A 106 -24.80 27.32 19.07
CA ASP A 106 -25.36 25.98 19.23
C ASP A 106 -26.21 25.51 18.03
N ALA A 107 -25.76 25.83 16.82
CA ALA A 107 -26.40 25.45 15.56
C ALA A 107 -25.39 25.51 14.42
N ASP A 108 -25.74 25.03 13.23
CA ASP A 108 -24.84 25.15 12.09
C ASP A 108 -24.56 26.61 11.73
N VAL A 109 -23.31 26.95 11.38
CA VAL A 109 -23.02 28.30 10.90
C VAL A 109 -23.72 28.55 9.56
N ILE A 110 -23.60 27.60 8.64
CA ILE A 110 -24.38 27.58 7.41
C ILE A 110 -24.98 26.21 7.17
N GLN A 111 -26.27 26.17 6.85
CA GLN A 111 -26.95 24.97 6.38
C GLN A 111 -27.62 25.19 5.02
N MET A 112 -27.34 24.29 4.08
CA MET A 112 -28.06 24.16 2.81
C MET A 112 -28.97 22.93 2.86
N ASN A 113 -30.23 23.10 3.28
CA ASN A 113 -31.09 21.99 3.71
C ASN A 113 -31.91 21.33 2.59
N LYS A 114 -31.47 21.41 1.32
CA LYS A 114 -32.29 21.01 0.17
C LYS A 114 -31.48 20.38 -0.96
N ALA A 115 -32.00 19.27 -1.47
CA ALA A 115 -31.38 18.42 -2.49
C ALA A 115 -30.90 19.15 -3.75
N SER A 116 -31.70 20.07 -4.27
CA SER A 116 -31.47 20.75 -5.55
C SER A 116 -30.79 22.12 -5.43
N SER A 117 -30.38 22.49 -4.22
CA SER A 117 -29.71 23.76 -3.99
C SER A 117 -28.25 23.71 -4.39
N ASN A 118 -27.74 24.87 -4.80
CA ASN A 118 -26.37 25.05 -5.25
C ASN A 118 -25.66 26.03 -4.35
N ILE A 119 -24.40 25.77 -4.01
CA ILE A 119 -23.60 26.69 -3.22
C ILE A 119 -22.15 26.75 -3.70
N THR A 120 -21.62 27.97 -3.69
CA THR A 120 -20.18 28.22 -3.69
C THR A 120 -19.82 29.05 -2.47
N PHE A 121 -18.95 28.52 -1.61
CA PHE A 121 -18.53 29.16 -0.37
C PHE A 121 -17.04 29.48 -0.43
N TYR A 122 -16.68 30.75 -0.32
CA TYR A 122 -15.30 31.22 -0.27
C TYR A 122 -14.97 31.71 1.15
N ASN A 123 -14.01 31.07 1.81
CA ASN A 123 -13.59 31.42 3.15
C ASN A 123 -12.14 31.91 3.18
N TYR A 124 -11.95 33.15 3.61
CA TYR A 124 -10.66 33.73 3.98
C TYR A 124 -10.60 34.10 5.47
N GLY A 125 -11.75 34.12 6.16
CA GLY A 125 -11.88 34.46 7.58
C GLY A 125 -12.16 33.23 8.45
N SER A 126 -12.84 33.43 9.57
CA SER A 126 -13.21 32.35 10.50
C SER A 126 -14.69 31.97 10.37
N VAL A 127 -14.96 30.67 10.32
CA VAL A 127 -16.30 30.06 10.38
C VAL A 127 -16.29 29.09 11.55
N ILE A 128 -17.03 29.39 12.62
CA ILE A 128 -16.89 28.68 13.91
C ILE A 128 -18.25 28.24 14.45
N SER A 129 -18.44 26.93 14.60
CA SER A 129 -19.54 26.36 15.38
C SER A 129 -19.05 26.01 16.78
N LEU A 130 -19.56 26.71 17.80
CA LEU A 130 -19.22 26.42 19.19
C LEU A 130 -19.94 25.17 19.72
N ASN A 131 -21.10 24.84 19.15
CA ASN A 131 -21.91 23.65 19.47
C ASN A 131 -22.00 23.38 20.98
N ALA A 132 -22.40 24.39 21.76
CA ALA A 132 -22.32 24.36 23.22
C ALA A 132 -23.09 23.18 23.86
N SER A 133 -24.12 22.66 23.20
CA SER A 133 -24.89 21.50 23.65
C SER A 133 -24.29 20.15 23.24
N ALA A 134 -23.25 20.14 22.39
CA ALA A 134 -22.80 18.96 21.65
C ALA A 134 -23.92 18.31 20.80
N GLY A 135 -24.90 19.09 20.35
CA GLY A 135 -26.09 18.62 19.61
C GLY A 135 -25.86 18.34 18.12
N GLY A 136 -24.61 18.19 17.67
CA GLY A 136 -24.29 17.91 16.26
C GLY A 136 -24.39 19.13 15.34
N SER A 137 -23.85 20.29 15.75
CA SER A 137 -23.87 21.53 14.95
C SER A 137 -22.57 21.75 14.16
N GLN A 138 -22.62 21.72 12.83
CA GLN A 138 -21.44 21.87 11.96
C GLN A 138 -21.08 23.33 11.68
N SER A 139 -19.84 23.59 11.25
CA SER A 139 -19.51 24.91 10.68
C SER A 139 -20.09 25.03 9.27
N ILE A 140 -19.97 23.97 8.47
CA ILE A 140 -20.52 23.90 7.12
C ILE A 140 -21.39 22.64 7.01
N ASP A 141 -22.71 22.79 6.86
CA ASP A 141 -23.63 21.68 6.60
C ASP A 141 -24.27 21.80 5.21
N PHE A 142 -23.70 21.08 4.23
CA PHE A 142 -24.22 20.93 2.88
C PHE A 142 -24.78 19.52 2.63
N GLY A 143 -24.85 18.68 3.66
CA GLY A 143 -25.12 17.24 3.52
C GLY A 143 -26.47 16.92 2.87
N ALA A 144 -27.44 17.84 2.94
CA ALA A 144 -28.74 17.66 2.29
C ALA A 144 -28.75 17.93 0.78
N ILE A 145 -27.65 18.41 0.18
CA ILE A 145 -27.53 18.60 -1.27
C ILE A 145 -27.19 17.25 -1.91
N THR A 146 -28.13 16.66 -2.66
CA THR A 146 -27.97 15.36 -3.33
C THR A 146 -28.05 15.43 -4.86
N SER A 147 -28.52 16.55 -5.42
CA SER A 147 -28.69 16.74 -6.86
C SER A 147 -28.19 18.10 -7.38
N GLY A 148 -28.06 19.09 -6.51
CA GLY A 148 -27.38 20.35 -6.81
C GLY A 148 -25.86 20.26 -6.67
N THR A 149 -25.19 21.40 -6.82
CA THR A 149 -23.73 21.52 -6.76
C THR A 149 -23.28 22.18 -5.46
N ASN A 150 -22.19 21.71 -4.87
CA ASN A 150 -21.64 22.32 -3.66
C ASN A 150 -20.11 22.38 -3.74
N SER A 151 -19.57 23.58 -3.58
CA SER A 151 -18.12 23.83 -3.63
C SER A 151 -17.70 24.72 -2.47
N LEU A 152 -16.72 24.26 -1.71
CA LEU A 152 -16.12 24.97 -0.58
C LEU A 152 -14.65 25.27 -0.90
N TYR A 153 -14.28 26.54 -0.83
CA TYR A 153 -12.91 27.02 -0.97
C TYR A 153 -12.48 27.66 0.34
N ASN A 154 -11.62 26.99 1.12
CA ASN A 154 -11.02 27.52 2.32
C ASN A 154 -9.58 27.98 2.02
N TYR A 155 -9.38 29.28 1.86
CA TYR A 155 -8.08 29.86 1.49
C TYR A 155 -7.10 29.86 2.67
N ALA A 156 -5.84 30.21 2.42
CA ALA A 156 -4.73 30.09 3.38
C ALA A 156 -4.96 30.75 4.75
N THR A 157 -5.73 31.84 4.82
CA THR A 157 -6.08 32.51 6.10
C THR A 157 -7.39 32.01 6.69
N GLY A 158 -8.12 31.18 5.96
CA GLY A 158 -9.42 30.66 6.32
C GLY A 158 -9.34 29.61 7.42
N ILE A 159 -10.20 29.76 8.42
CA ILE A 159 -10.38 28.82 9.52
C ILE A 159 -11.83 28.35 9.50
N ILE A 160 -12.03 27.03 9.49
CA ILE A 160 -13.31 26.37 9.71
C ILE A 160 -13.13 25.49 10.94
N GLN A 161 -13.87 25.75 12.01
CA GLN A 161 -13.67 25.06 13.28
C GLN A 161 -14.99 24.70 13.96
N THR A 162 -15.15 23.43 14.33
CA THR A 162 -16.33 22.92 15.04
C THR A 162 -15.92 22.16 16.29
N THR A 163 -16.68 22.32 17.38
CA THR A 163 -16.55 21.47 18.59
C THR A 163 -17.62 20.38 18.60
N ALA A 164 -17.28 19.15 18.98
CA ALA A 164 -18.23 18.04 19.22
C ALA A 164 -19.19 17.74 18.04
N ALA A 165 -18.75 18.02 16.81
CA ALA A 165 -19.45 17.70 15.57
C ALA A 165 -18.46 17.85 14.40
N ASP A 166 -18.88 17.44 13.21
CA ASP A 166 -18.06 17.58 12.01
C ASP A 166 -17.80 19.05 11.65
N ALA A 167 -16.61 19.35 11.11
CA ALA A 167 -16.34 20.70 10.64
C ALA A 167 -17.10 21.00 9.34
N VAL A 168 -17.06 20.06 8.40
CA VAL A 168 -17.67 20.18 7.08
C VAL A 168 -18.43 18.89 6.74
N ARG A 169 -19.69 19.04 6.32
CA ARG A 169 -20.47 17.98 5.66
C ARG A 169 -20.77 18.35 4.22
N PRO A 170 -19.98 17.89 3.25
CA PRO A 170 -20.28 18.11 1.84
C PRO A 170 -21.55 17.35 1.41
N GLY A 171 -22.22 17.85 0.38
CA GLY A 171 -23.29 17.11 -0.29
C GLY A 171 -22.74 16.11 -1.31
N ALA A 172 -23.62 15.41 -2.02
CA ALA A 172 -23.24 14.52 -3.12
C ALA A 172 -22.41 15.26 -4.17
N ASN A 173 -21.35 14.62 -4.66
CA ASN A 173 -20.37 15.21 -5.58
C ASN A 173 -19.73 16.52 -5.07
N GLY A 174 -19.71 16.73 -3.74
CA GLY A 174 -19.16 17.93 -3.14
C GLY A 174 -17.67 18.10 -3.40
N TYR A 175 -17.25 19.34 -3.67
CA TYR A 175 -15.85 19.71 -3.86
C TYR A 175 -15.37 20.57 -2.70
N VAL A 176 -14.30 20.14 -2.03
CA VAL A 176 -13.65 20.88 -0.95
C VAL A 176 -12.19 21.16 -1.32
N GLU A 177 -11.83 22.43 -1.45
CA GLU A 177 -10.45 22.87 -1.61
C GLU A 177 -10.01 23.61 -0.36
N ASN A 178 -8.99 23.07 0.32
CA ASN A 178 -8.48 23.60 1.57
C ASN A 178 -7.00 24.00 1.42
N ALA A 179 -6.70 25.29 1.59
CA ALA A 179 -5.37 25.83 1.80
C ALA A 179 -5.17 26.37 3.23
N GLY A 180 -6.26 26.53 4.00
CA GLY A 180 -6.25 27.00 5.38
C GLY A 180 -6.41 25.85 6.39
N THR A 181 -7.19 26.09 7.45
CA THR A 181 -7.49 25.10 8.49
C THR A 181 -8.95 24.67 8.45
N ILE A 182 -9.18 23.36 8.40
CA ILE A 182 -10.45 22.70 8.72
C ILE A 182 -10.21 21.82 9.96
N GLU A 183 -10.93 22.08 11.04
CA GLU A 183 -10.74 21.38 12.30
C GLU A 183 -12.06 21.06 12.98
N ALA A 184 -12.32 19.78 13.19
CA ALA A 184 -13.21 19.31 14.24
C ALA A 184 -12.41 19.08 15.52
N ILE A 185 -13.01 19.46 16.64
CA ILE A 185 -12.47 19.27 17.99
C ILE A 185 -13.34 18.21 18.67
N PRO A 186 -12.91 16.94 18.68
CA PRO A 186 -13.63 15.90 19.40
C PRO A 186 -13.58 16.15 20.91
N ILE A 187 -14.73 15.97 21.55
CA ILE A 187 -14.83 15.90 23.01
C ILE A 187 -14.68 14.45 23.46
N VAL A 188 -14.52 14.25 24.77
CA VAL A 188 -14.54 12.90 25.35
C VAL A 188 -15.99 12.52 25.62
N GLU A 189 -16.41 11.39 25.08
CA GLU A 189 -17.68 10.74 25.39
C GLU A 189 -17.44 9.54 26.31
N GLY A 190 -18.42 9.24 27.15
CA GLY A 190 -18.34 8.13 28.10
C GLY A 190 -17.41 8.39 29.30
N SER A 191 -16.98 7.30 29.93
CA SER A 191 -16.14 7.30 31.13
C SER A 191 -15.20 6.11 31.10
N SER A 192 -14.05 6.23 31.76
CA SER A 192 -13.04 5.16 31.79
C SER A 192 -13.66 3.85 32.34
N PRO A 193 -13.39 2.69 31.70
CA PRO A 193 -12.40 2.42 30.65
C PRO A 193 -12.90 2.56 29.20
N ASN A 194 -14.00 3.29 28.95
CA ASN A 194 -14.59 3.45 27.62
C ASN A 194 -14.72 4.94 27.23
N ARG A 195 -13.67 5.74 27.47
CA ARG A 195 -13.61 7.12 26.96
C ARG A 195 -13.38 7.09 25.45
N ASP A 196 -14.30 7.66 24.69
CA ASP A 196 -14.20 7.72 23.23
C ASP A 196 -14.12 9.17 22.74
N ALA A 197 -13.62 9.36 21.53
CA ALA A 197 -13.71 10.63 20.83
C ALA A 197 -15.11 10.75 20.20
N SER A 198 -15.78 11.88 20.44
CA SER A 198 -17.06 12.16 19.78
C SER A 198 -16.96 12.02 18.26
N GLY A 199 -18.11 11.75 17.64
CA GLY A 199 -18.39 11.70 16.20
C GLY A 199 -18.07 13.00 15.44
N SER A 200 -16.83 13.50 15.50
CA SER A 200 -16.44 14.86 15.12
C SER A 200 -15.29 14.86 14.14
N ASP A 201 -15.60 14.78 12.85
CA ASP A 201 -14.63 14.60 11.78
C ASP A 201 -14.31 15.91 11.05
N GLY A 202 -13.10 16.00 10.51
CA GLY A 202 -12.70 17.20 9.76
C GLY A 202 -13.61 17.42 8.56
N ILE A 203 -13.80 16.38 7.76
CA ILE A 203 -14.79 16.33 6.69
C ILE A 203 -15.54 15.01 6.79
N ASP A 204 -16.87 15.05 6.86
CA ASP A 204 -17.73 13.87 6.85
C ASP A 204 -18.67 13.92 5.64
N PHE A 205 -18.50 12.98 4.71
CA PHE A 205 -19.38 12.85 3.55
C PHE A 205 -20.68 12.10 3.87
N GLN A 206 -20.80 11.47 5.03
CA GLN A 206 -21.92 10.60 5.37
C GLN A 206 -22.14 9.57 4.25
N SER A 207 -23.37 9.42 3.75
CA SER A 207 -23.69 8.56 2.61
C SER A 207 -23.50 9.25 1.23
N ASN A 208 -23.06 10.50 1.18
CA ASN A 208 -22.95 11.27 -0.07
C ASN A 208 -21.68 10.92 -0.86
N SER A 209 -21.83 10.04 -1.85
CA SER A 209 -20.74 9.58 -2.72
C SER A 209 -20.30 10.64 -3.76
N GLY A 210 -19.15 10.40 -4.38
CA GLY A 210 -18.58 11.21 -5.47
C GLY A 210 -17.79 12.43 -4.97
N GLY A 211 -17.51 12.49 -3.67
CA GLY A 211 -16.82 13.60 -3.02
C GLY A 211 -15.39 13.81 -3.51
N GLN A 212 -14.95 15.06 -3.52
CA GLN A 212 -13.59 15.45 -3.90
C GLN A 212 -12.98 16.40 -2.88
N VAL A 213 -11.78 16.08 -2.40
CA VAL A 213 -11.02 16.91 -1.47
C VAL A 213 -9.64 17.22 -2.06
N VAL A 214 -9.28 18.51 -2.14
CA VAL A 214 -7.94 18.98 -2.47
C VAL A 214 -7.39 19.75 -1.28
N ASN A 215 -6.38 19.20 -0.62
CA ASN A 215 -5.79 19.78 0.58
C ASN A 215 -4.36 20.25 0.33
N SER A 216 -4.08 21.51 0.62
CA SER A 216 -2.74 22.10 0.73
C SER A 216 -2.50 22.75 2.11
N GLY A 217 -3.52 22.73 2.98
CA GLY A 217 -3.48 23.22 4.36
C GLY A 217 -3.62 22.08 5.37
N SER A 218 -4.36 22.30 6.46
CA SER A 218 -4.60 21.30 7.50
C SER A 218 -6.08 20.90 7.57
N ILE A 219 -6.32 19.59 7.62
CA ILE A 219 -7.63 18.98 7.91
C ILE A 219 -7.46 18.07 9.14
N SER A 220 -8.30 18.22 10.16
CA SER A 220 -8.26 17.33 11.33
C SER A 220 -9.61 17.14 12.02
N GLY A 221 -9.79 15.99 12.67
CA GLY A 221 -10.98 15.60 13.45
C GLY A 221 -10.70 14.30 14.23
N ARG A 222 -11.73 13.57 14.65
CA ARG A 222 -11.60 12.17 15.11
C ARG A 222 -10.92 11.37 14.00
N HIS A 223 -11.55 11.36 12.83
CA HIS A 223 -10.89 11.16 11.55
C HIS A 223 -10.62 12.50 10.86
N GLY A 224 -9.62 12.54 9.98
CA GLY A 224 -9.38 13.70 9.13
C GLY A 224 -10.51 13.85 8.11
N ILE A 225 -10.76 12.79 7.34
CA ILE A 225 -11.83 12.69 6.34
C ILE A 225 -12.55 11.36 6.56
N THR A 226 -13.88 11.37 6.59
CA THR A 226 -14.71 10.16 6.66
C THR A 226 -15.89 10.16 5.70
N GLY A 227 -16.49 8.99 5.50
CA GLY A 227 -17.76 8.79 4.81
C GLY A 227 -18.00 7.33 4.46
N GLY A 228 -19.22 7.01 4.04
CA GLY A 228 -19.56 5.72 3.46
C GLY A 228 -20.22 4.71 4.39
N GLU A 229 -20.24 4.92 5.71
CA GLU A 229 -20.73 3.98 6.75
C GLU A 229 -22.03 3.22 6.39
N THR A 230 -22.98 3.90 5.75
CA THR A 230 -24.28 3.30 5.36
C THR A 230 -24.51 3.23 3.85
N ALA A 231 -23.56 3.69 3.04
CA ALA A 231 -23.70 3.75 1.59
C ALA A 231 -23.17 2.48 0.92
N SER A 232 -23.88 2.03 -0.11
CA SER A 232 -23.40 0.99 -1.03
C SER A 232 -22.62 1.65 -2.16
N GLY A 233 -21.39 1.18 -2.41
CA GLY A 233 -20.56 1.66 -3.53
C GLY A 233 -20.16 3.12 -3.35
N PHE A 234 -19.86 3.51 -2.11
CA PHE A 234 -19.36 4.84 -1.80
C PHE A 234 -18.02 5.10 -2.49
N THR A 235 -17.80 6.32 -2.97
CA THR A 235 -16.57 6.74 -3.64
C THR A 235 -16.15 8.12 -3.17
N VAL A 236 -14.85 8.32 -2.94
CA VAL A 236 -14.25 9.63 -2.68
C VAL A 236 -12.89 9.75 -3.38
N SER A 237 -12.52 10.97 -3.77
CA SER A 237 -11.18 11.30 -4.25
C SER A 237 -10.52 12.33 -3.34
N VAL A 238 -9.31 12.04 -2.88
CA VAL A 238 -8.52 12.89 -1.99
C VAL A 238 -7.16 13.18 -2.62
N THR A 239 -6.84 14.45 -2.81
CA THR A 239 -5.51 14.92 -3.18
C THR A 239 -4.94 15.74 -2.03
N ASN A 240 -3.94 15.19 -1.35
CA ASN A 240 -3.17 15.90 -0.33
C ASN A 240 -1.87 16.43 -0.97
N ASN A 241 -1.82 17.72 -1.29
CA ASN A 241 -0.68 18.38 -1.90
C ASN A 241 0.51 18.46 -0.95
N LEU A 242 1.68 18.81 -1.51
CA LEU A 242 2.90 19.00 -0.74
C LEU A 242 2.69 20.05 0.35
N GLY A 243 3.06 19.71 1.59
CA GLY A 243 2.85 20.55 2.77
C GLY A 243 1.46 20.43 3.40
N GLY A 244 0.50 19.78 2.73
CA GLY A 244 -0.82 19.50 3.29
C GLY A 244 -0.78 18.40 4.35
N THR A 245 -1.58 18.57 5.40
CA THR A 245 -1.75 17.58 6.48
C THR A 245 -3.21 17.14 6.60
N ILE A 246 -3.43 15.84 6.68
CA ILE A 246 -4.73 15.24 7.02
C ILE A 246 -4.51 14.37 8.26
N THR A 247 -5.26 14.64 9.32
CA THR A 247 -4.99 14.06 10.64
C THR A 247 -6.24 13.56 11.34
N GLY A 248 -6.31 12.26 11.58
CA GLY A 248 -7.17 11.68 12.61
C GLY A 248 -6.51 11.84 13.98
N LYS A 249 -7.21 12.45 14.93
CA LYS A 249 -6.72 12.70 16.30
C LYS A 249 -6.92 11.49 17.21
N ASN A 250 -7.93 10.68 16.92
CA ASN A 250 -8.27 9.46 17.65
C ASN A 250 -9.00 8.49 16.71
N GLY A 251 -8.32 8.17 15.62
CA GLY A 251 -8.89 7.50 14.46
C GLY A 251 -8.03 7.75 13.22
N SER A 252 -8.52 7.31 12.08
CA SER A 252 -7.79 7.33 10.82
C SER A 252 -7.61 8.71 10.20
N GLY A 253 -6.52 8.91 9.45
CA GLY A 253 -6.34 10.11 8.62
C GLY A 253 -7.45 10.23 7.57
N ILE A 254 -7.67 9.14 6.84
CA ILE A 254 -8.81 8.94 5.94
C ILE A 254 -9.48 7.63 6.36
N ASN A 255 -10.81 7.67 6.57
CA ASN A 255 -11.62 6.53 6.99
C ASN A 255 -12.79 6.36 6.03
N ILE A 256 -12.83 5.31 5.20
CA ILE A 256 -13.92 5.11 4.24
C ILE A 256 -14.57 3.76 4.47
N ASP A 257 -15.69 3.83 5.17
CA ASP A 257 -16.48 2.67 5.53
C ASP A 257 -17.43 2.31 4.37
N GLY A 258 -18.07 1.15 4.44
CA GLY A 258 -19.16 0.81 3.55
C GLY A 258 -20.11 -0.24 4.09
N ALA A 259 -21.30 -0.32 3.49
CA ALA A 259 -22.17 -1.47 3.74
C ALA A 259 -21.43 -2.76 3.33
N THR A 260 -21.37 -3.75 4.22
CA THR A 260 -20.56 -4.99 4.08
C THR A 260 -20.69 -5.74 2.75
N ALA A 261 -21.81 -5.59 2.02
CA ALA A 261 -22.02 -6.21 0.71
C ALA A 261 -21.46 -5.42 -0.48
N SER A 262 -21.06 -4.16 -0.28
CA SER A 262 -20.57 -3.24 -1.32
C SER A 262 -19.72 -2.15 -0.67
N PRO A 263 -18.50 -2.50 -0.20
CA PRO A 263 -17.69 -1.62 0.60
C PRO A 263 -17.25 -0.36 -0.17
N GLY A 264 -16.91 0.70 0.56
CA GLY A 264 -16.52 1.99 0.02
C GLY A 264 -15.19 1.95 -0.73
N SER A 265 -14.91 2.95 -1.56
CA SER A 265 -13.64 3.05 -2.27
C SER A 265 -13.07 4.47 -2.25
N ALA A 266 -11.73 4.53 -2.27
CA ALA A 266 -11.01 5.81 -2.20
C ALA A 266 -9.91 5.89 -3.26
N THR A 267 -9.86 7.02 -3.97
CA THR A 267 -8.68 7.40 -4.76
C THR A 267 -7.87 8.43 -3.99
N VAL A 268 -6.62 8.13 -3.68
CA VAL A 268 -5.76 8.97 -2.84
C VAL A 268 -4.48 9.34 -3.59
N THR A 269 -4.25 10.62 -3.82
CA THR A 269 -2.94 11.14 -4.23
C THR A 269 -2.33 11.90 -3.06
N ASN A 270 -1.28 11.36 -2.45
CA ASN A 270 -0.63 11.98 -1.30
C ASN A 270 0.76 12.50 -1.68
N ARG A 271 1.00 13.79 -1.49
CA ARG A 271 2.32 14.45 -1.57
C ARG A 271 2.70 15.12 -0.25
N GLY A 272 1.77 15.17 0.71
CA GLY A 272 1.96 15.70 2.05
C GLY A 272 2.03 14.59 3.09
N THR A 273 1.39 14.80 4.23
CA THR A 273 1.30 13.82 5.32
C THR A 273 -0.15 13.48 5.63
N ILE A 274 -0.45 12.18 5.67
CA ILE A 274 -1.71 11.62 6.18
C ILE A 274 -1.37 10.82 7.44
N THR A 275 -2.10 11.06 8.54
CA THR A 275 -1.81 10.41 9.82
C THR A 275 -3.09 10.05 10.56
N GLY A 276 -3.20 8.81 11.00
CA GLY A 276 -4.08 8.42 12.09
C GLY A 276 -3.31 8.40 13.40
N ASN A 277 -3.93 8.88 14.46
CA ASN A 277 -3.35 8.86 15.79
C ASN A 277 -4.31 8.23 16.78
N PHE A 278 -3.74 7.71 17.86
CA PHE A 278 -4.45 7.38 19.08
C PHE A 278 -3.80 8.07 20.27
N ASP A 279 -4.58 8.86 21.02
CA ASP A 279 -4.12 9.53 22.25
C ASP A 279 -4.66 8.79 23.48
N ASN A 280 -3.89 7.80 23.95
CA ASN A 280 -4.24 6.99 25.12
C ASN A 280 -4.25 7.75 26.45
N THR A 281 -3.82 9.01 26.48
CA THR A 281 -3.92 9.85 27.67
C THR A 281 -5.34 10.42 27.81
N LYS A 282 -6.02 10.60 26.66
CA LYS A 282 -7.35 11.19 26.57
C LYS A 282 -8.46 10.17 26.35
N TYR A 283 -8.22 9.18 25.48
CA TYR A 283 -9.20 8.18 25.04
C TYR A 283 -8.76 6.76 25.40
N ASP A 284 -9.72 5.85 25.48
CA ASP A 284 -9.49 4.43 25.77
C ASP A 284 -9.65 3.55 24.51
N ILE A 285 -10.31 4.04 23.45
CA ILE A 285 -10.63 3.33 22.20
C ILE A 285 -10.14 4.15 21.00
N GLY A 286 -9.57 3.47 19.99
CA GLY A 286 -9.16 4.04 18.70
C GLY A 286 -8.25 3.10 17.90
N ASP A 287 -8.24 3.19 16.58
CA ASP A 287 -7.42 2.38 15.66
C ASP A 287 -6.16 3.15 15.20
N GLY A 288 -6.31 4.43 14.85
CA GLY A 288 -5.19 5.33 14.55
C GLY A 288 -4.47 5.01 13.24
N ASP A 289 -5.21 4.58 12.22
CA ASP A 289 -4.67 4.20 10.92
C ASP A 289 -4.35 5.40 10.02
N GLY A 290 -3.30 5.31 9.21
CA GLY A 290 -3.04 6.36 8.22
C GLY A 290 -4.22 6.51 7.25
N VAL A 291 -4.55 5.41 6.57
CA VAL A 291 -5.69 5.26 5.68
C VAL A 291 -6.39 3.95 6.02
N ASP A 292 -7.69 4.03 6.29
CA ASP A 292 -8.57 2.89 6.54
C ASP A 292 -9.73 2.93 5.52
N VAL A 293 -9.89 1.88 4.72
CA VAL A 293 -10.92 1.78 3.69
C VAL A 293 -11.44 0.35 3.57
N ASP A 294 -12.68 0.10 3.97
CA ASP A 294 -13.31 -1.23 3.91
C ASP A 294 -13.24 -1.89 2.54
N GLY A 295 -13.25 -1.11 1.47
CA GLY A 295 -13.21 -1.64 0.11
C GLY A 295 -11.91 -1.33 -0.59
N THR A 296 -12.02 -0.95 -1.86
CA THR A 296 -10.83 -0.84 -2.72
C THR A 296 -10.24 0.55 -2.73
N VAL A 297 -8.91 0.61 -2.88
CA VAL A 297 -8.19 1.87 -3.02
C VAL A 297 -7.45 2.00 -4.35
N ASN A 298 -7.19 3.24 -4.73
CA ASN A 298 -6.12 3.60 -5.66
C ASN A 298 -5.25 4.68 -5.02
N ILE A 299 -4.11 4.27 -4.44
CA ILE A 299 -3.18 5.15 -3.72
C ILE A 299 -1.95 5.42 -4.57
N SER A 300 -1.67 6.71 -4.81
CA SER A 300 -0.38 7.22 -5.30
C SER A 300 0.29 8.03 -4.21
N ASN A 301 1.24 7.42 -3.49
CA ASN A 301 1.93 8.04 -2.37
C ASN A 301 3.32 8.55 -2.74
N TYR A 302 3.50 9.86 -2.69
CA TYR A 302 4.76 10.60 -2.82
C TYR A 302 5.22 11.18 -1.47
N GLY A 303 4.39 11.12 -0.44
CA GLY A 303 4.63 11.71 0.88
C GLY A 303 4.64 10.65 1.98
N ASN A 304 4.04 10.97 3.13
CA ASN A 304 3.97 10.06 4.27
C ASN A 304 2.52 9.64 4.54
N ILE A 305 2.31 8.34 4.75
CA ILE A 305 1.08 7.79 5.32
C ILE A 305 1.47 7.03 6.60
N ILE A 306 0.86 7.42 7.71
CA ILE A 306 1.33 7.07 9.05
C ILE A 306 0.17 6.56 9.91
N GLY A 307 0.26 5.32 10.36
CA GLY A 307 -0.48 4.85 11.53
C GLY A 307 0.33 5.12 12.80
N ASN A 308 -0.22 5.85 13.76
CA ASN A 308 0.48 6.27 14.98
C ASN A 308 -0.28 5.93 16.27
N GLY A 309 -0.31 4.63 16.58
CA GLY A 309 -0.82 4.07 17.83
C GLY A 309 -2.28 3.64 17.73
N ALA A 310 -2.64 2.65 18.56
CA ALA A 310 -3.99 2.08 18.63
C ALA A 310 -4.33 1.64 20.06
N SER A 311 -5.63 1.51 20.36
CA SER A 311 -6.13 0.89 21.59
C SER A 311 -5.98 -0.63 21.56
N VAL A 312 -6.04 -1.25 22.74
CA VAL A 312 -5.98 -2.71 22.87
C VAL A 312 -7.12 -3.37 22.09
N GLY A 313 -6.78 -4.37 21.26
CA GLY A 313 -7.73 -5.05 20.37
C GLY A 313 -7.70 -4.54 18.94
N ASN A 314 -7.17 -3.33 18.72
CA ASN A 314 -6.89 -2.77 17.41
C ASN A 314 -5.37 -2.78 17.15
N ASN A 315 -5.00 -2.55 15.90
CA ASN A 315 -3.63 -2.25 15.51
C ASN A 315 -3.59 -0.87 14.87
N SER A 316 -2.38 -0.38 14.64
CA SER A 316 -2.16 0.88 13.92
C SER A 316 -1.45 0.57 12.61
N GLU A 317 -2.17 0.75 11.53
CA GLU A 317 -1.74 0.48 10.18
C GLU A 317 -1.33 1.78 9.48
N GLY A 318 -0.26 1.72 8.68
CA GLY A 318 -0.05 2.75 7.67
C GLY A 318 -1.25 2.81 6.73
N VAL A 319 -1.65 1.66 6.21
CA VAL A 319 -2.81 1.47 5.33
C VAL A 319 -3.54 0.18 5.71
N SER A 320 -4.85 0.24 5.96
CA SER A 320 -5.77 -0.89 6.14
C SER A 320 -6.84 -0.84 5.05
N ILE A 321 -6.98 -1.89 4.23
CA ILE A 321 -7.83 -1.85 3.02
C ILE A 321 -8.50 -3.19 2.66
N GLY A 322 -9.62 -3.12 1.93
CA GLY A 322 -10.27 -4.26 1.28
C GLY A 322 -9.66 -4.76 -0.04
N GLY A 323 -8.67 -4.05 -0.59
CA GLY A 323 -7.94 -4.42 -1.81
C GLY A 323 -7.63 -3.23 -2.74
N GLY A 324 -7.21 -3.50 -3.98
CA GLY A 324 -6.97 -2.45 -4.99
C GLY A 324 -5.49 -2.18 -5.29
N THR A 325 -5.09 -0.93 -5.52
CA THR A 325 -3.74 -0.59 -5.98
C THR A 325 -3.06 0.44 -5.09
N ILE A 326 -1.81 0.16 -4.71
CA ILE A 326 -0.94 1.07 -3.96
C ILE A 326 0.36 1.25 -4.74
N THR A 327 0.71 2.49 -5.05
CA THR A 327 2.04 2.88 -5.55
C THR A 327 2.73 3.80 -4.56
N ASN A 328 3.77 3.30 -3.90
CA ASN A 328 4.62 4.06 -3.00
C ASN A 328 5.89 4.50 -3.73
N TYR A 329 6.00 5.80 -4.05
CA TYR A 329 7.07 6.34 -4.87
C TYR A 329 8.38 6.50 -4.10
N ALA A 330 9.48 6.72 -4.83
CA ALA A 330 10.78 6.96 -4.24
C ALA A 330 10.76 8.17 -3.29
N GLY A 331 11.34 8.00 -2.09
CA GLY A 331 11.33 9.00 -1.02
C GLY A 331 10.04 9.05 -0.19
N ALA A 332 8.98 8.36 -0.62
CA ALA A 332 7.72 8.26 0.13
C ALA A 332 7.79 7.16 1.20
N SER A 333 6.92 7.28 2.21
CA SER A 333 6.81 6.29 3.29
C SER A 333 5.35 5.90 3.59
N ILE A 334 5.15 4.63 3.87
CA ILE A 334 3.94 4.06 4.47
C ILE A 334 4.41 3.27 5.70
N TYR A 335 3.97 3.65 6.89
CA TYR A 335 4.33 2.87 8.07
C TYR A 335 3.29 2.94 9.18
N GLY A 336 3.18 1.85 9.93
CA GLY A 336 2.48 1.80 11.21
C GLY A 336 3.47 1.65 12.35
N GLN A 337 3.21 2.38 13.42
CA GLN A 337 3.96 2.32 14.67
C GLN A 337 3.01 2.41 15.84
N ASN A 338 3.38 1.79 16.95
CA ASN A 338 2.65 1.94 18.19
C ASN A 338 3.52 2.64 19.25
N ASN A 339 3.30 3.94 19.40
CA ASN A 339 4.03 4.77 20.36
C ASN A 339 3.27 4.95 21.69
N THR A 340 2.08 4.37 21.84
CA THR A 340 1.23 4.56 23.03
C THR A 340 1.52 3.54 24.13
N GLY A 341 2.33 2.51 23.85
CA GLY A 341 2.69 1.47 24.82
C GLY A 341 1.57 0.46 25.09
N THR A 342 0.54 0.41 24.24
CA THR A 342 -0.43 -0.69 24.22
C THR A 342 0.20 -1.96 23.63
N ALA A 343 -0.49 -3.11 23.76
CA ALA A 343 -0.04 -4.37 23.16
C ALA A 343 -0.24 -4.43 21.62
N SER A 344 -0.87 -3.41 21.04
CA SER A 344 -1.17 -3.30 19.61
C SER A 344 0.10 -3.26 18.75
N ALA A 345 0.01 -3.81 17.54
CA ALA A 345 1.09 -3.76 16.57
C ALA A 345 1.04 -2.47 15.74
N GLY A 346 2.21 -2.03 15.28
CA GLY A 346 2.35 -1.06 14.20
C GLY A 346 2.65 -1.77 12.90
N ASN A 347 1.68 -1.82 11.99
CA ASN A 347 1.69 -2.58 10.75
C ASN A 347 1.88 -1.67 9.53
N GLY A 348 2.59 -2.11 8.49
CA GLY A 348 2.77 -1.31 7.28
C GLY A 348 1.49 -1.21 6.46
N ILE A 349 1.11 -2.31 5.80
CA ILE A 349 -0.11 -2.44 5.00
C ILE A 349 -0.84 -3.72 5.40
N LEU A 350 -2.10 -3.61 5.79
CA LEU A 350 -3.03 -4.73 5.99
C LEU A 350 -4.06 -4.73 4.85
N VAL A 351 -4.34 -5.92 4.31
CA VAL A 351 -5.42 -6.14 3.34
C VAL A 351 -6.35 -7.25 3.87
N ASP A 352 -7.57 -6.90 4.27
CA ASP A 352 -8.57 -7.80 4.86
C ASP A 352 -10.00 -7.26 4.62
N ASP A 353 -11.02 -7.78 5.30
CA ASP A 353 -12.40 -7.25 5.24
C ASP A 353 -12.71 -6.19 6.31
N SER A 354 -11.68 -5.48 6.80
CA SER A 354 -11.71 -4.60 7.99
C SER A 354 -12.13 -5.30 9.28
N ASN A 355 -12.20 -6.63 9.27
CA ASN A 355 -12.72 -7.41 10.38
C ASN A 355 -11.93 -8.72 10.59
N GLY A 356 -10.70 -8.78 10.05
CA GLY A 356 -9.75 -9.89 10.17
C GLY A 356 -10.03 -11.09 9.25
N GLY A 357 -11.00 -10.97 8.35
CA GLY A 357 -11.38 -11.94 7.33
C GLY A 357 -10.74 -11.68 5.96
N ALA A 358 -11.28 -12.33 4.94
CA ALA A 358 -10.72 -12.26 3.58
C ALA A 358 -11.08 -10.93 2.90
N ALA A 359 -10.09 -10.31 2.27
CA ALA A 359 -10.21 -9.11 1.46
C ALA A 359 -11.35 -9.18 0.43
N HIS A 360 -11.76 -8.03 -0.09
CA HIS A 360 -12.84 -7.92 -1.05
C HIS A 360 -12.37 -7.94 -2.51
N ALA A 361 -11.08 -7.69 -2.77
CA ALA A 361 -10.51 -7.69 -4.10
C ALA A 361 -9.01 -8.00 -4.09
N ALA A 362 -8.50 -8.41 -5.24
CA ALA A 362 -7.05 -8.53 -5.47
C ALA A 362 -6.33 -7.18 -5.26
N THR A 363 -5.07 -7.28 -4.85
CA THR A 363 -4.22 -6.17 -4.47
C THR A 363 -2.93 -6.13 -5.27
N THR A 364 -2.57 -4.94 -5.73
CA THR A 364 -1.27 -4.66 -6.34
C THR A 364 -0.52 -3.60 -5.56
N VAL A 365 0.66 -3.94 -5.03
CA VAL A 365 1.56 -3.01 -4.35
C VAL A 365 2.83 -2.82 -5.17
N THR A 366 3.12 -1.59 -5.57
CA THR A 366 4.40 -1.21 -6.17
C THR A 366 5.14 -0.26 -5.23
N ASN A 367 6.30 -0.70 -4.73
CA ASN A 367 7.11 0.04 -3.78
C ASN A 367 8.45 0.47 -4.38
N SER A 368 8.72 1.77 -4.35
CA SER A 368 10.06 2.36 -4.59
C SER A 368 10.52 3.21 -3.40
N GLY A 369 9.69 3.35 -2.38
CA GLY A 369 9.97 4.07 -1.13
C GLY A 369 10.15 3.10 0.04
N THR A 370 9.68 3.48 1.22
CA THR A 370 9.69 2.61 2.42
C THR A 370 8.27 2.17 2.79
N ILE A 371 8.09 0.87 3.01
CA ILE A 371 6.93 0.29 3.68
C ILE A 371 7.41 -0.40 4.96
N ARG A 372 6.85 -0.05 6.12
CA ARG A 372 7.34 -0.58 7.40
C ARG A 372 6.25 -0.83 8.45
N GLY A 373 6.25 -2.03 9.02
CA GLY A 373 5.66 -2.28 10.34
C GLY A 373 6.74 -2.25 11.42
N TYR A 374 6.65 -1.31 12.37
CA TYR A 374 7.68 -1.17 13.42
C TYR A 374 7.63 -2.26 14.50
N SER A 375 6.45 -2.78 14.79
CA SER A 375 6.24 -3.92 15.70
C SER A 375 5.37 -5.00 15.07
N GLY A 376 5.07 -4.84 13.77
CA GLY A 376 4.17 -5.65 12.98
C GLY A 376 4.78 -6.11 11.65
N PHE A 377 3.94 -6.54 10.72
CA PHE A 377 4.37 -6.91 9.36
C PHE A 377 4.58 -5.68 8.48
N GLY A 378 5.36 -5.83 7.41
CA GLY A 378 5.47 -4.81 6.37
C GLY A 378 4.22 -4.80 5.50
N ILE A 379 3.83 -5.96 4.97
CA ILE A 379 2.62 -6.15 4.18
C ILE A 379 1.99 -7.49 4.59
N LYS A 380 0.69 -7.49 4.85
CA LYS A 380 -0.10 -8.71 5.03
C LYS A 380 -1.38 -8.63 4.21
N MET A 381 -1.64 -9.69 3.46
CA MET A 381 -2.87 -9.89 2.70
C MET A 381 -3.59 -11.13 3.24
N ILE A 382 -4.92 -11.04 3.34
CA ILE A 382 -5.78 -12.13 3.79
C ILE A 382 -6.83 -12.37 2.72
N GLY A 383 -6.94 -13.58 2.20
CA GLY A 383 -7.90 -13.91 1.14
C GLY A 383 -7.38 -15.01 0.24
N SER A 384 -8.08 -15.26 -0.86
CA SER A 384 -7.69 -16.23 -1.90
C SER A 384 -7.53 -15.57 -3.28
N TYR A 385 -7.17 -14.29 -3.30
CA TYR A 385 -6.99 -13.52 -4.52
C TYR A 385 -5.55 -13.66 -5.02
N ASP A 386 -5.37 -13.54 -6.33
CA ASP A 386 -4.04 -13.49 -6.91
C ASP A 386 -3.46 -12.08 -6.72
N ASP A 387 -2.58 -11.90 -5.74
CA ASP A 387 -2.01 -10.62 -5.38
C ASP A 387 -0.63 -10.38 -6.02
N THR A 388 -0.23 -9.11 -6.12
CA THR A 388 1.07 -8.75 -6.71
C THR A 388 1.80 -7.71 -5.86
N ILE A 389 3.04 -8.03 -5.48
CA ILE A 389 3.95 -7.11 -4.78
C ILE A 389 5.19 -6.93 -5.64
N THR A 390 5.48 -5.69 -6.03
CA THR A 390 6.73 -5.31 -6.70
C THR A 390 7.52 -4.35 -5.83
N ASN A 391 8.66 -4.79 -5.31
CA ASN A 391 9.63 -3.96 -4.61
C ASN A 391 10.74 -3.56 -5.57
N ASN A 392 10.67 -2.35 -6.12
CA ASN A 392 11.63 -1.82 -7.08
C ASN A 392 13.01 -1.57 -6.43
N ALA A 393 14.03 -1.38 -7.27
CA ALA A 393 15.34 -0.95 -6.80
C ALA A 393 15.23 0.37 -6.00
N GLY A 394 15.87 0.41 -4.83
CA GLY A 394 15.75 1.51 -3.86
C GLY A 394 14.54 1.41 -2.92
N GLY A 395 13.57 0.54 -3.21
CA GLY A 395 12.46 0.23 -2.32
C GLY A 395 12.90 -0.60 -1.12
N THR A 396 12.28 -0.36 0.04
CA THR A 396 12.42 -1.16 1.26
C THR A 396 11.06 -1.60 1.77
N ILE A 397 10.90 -2.89 2.03
CA ILE A 397 9.78 -3.47 2.78
C ILE A 397 10.35 -4.12 4.03
N ARG A 398 9.86 -3.72 5.22
CA ARG A 398 10.41 -4.18 6.50
C ARG A 398 9.32 -4.48 7.52
N GLY A 399 9.42 -5.63 8.20
CA GLY A 399 8.55 -6.02 9.30
C GLY A 399 9.34 -6.49 10.50
N ALA A 400 8.78 -6.32 11.70
CA ALA A 400 9.37 -6.70 12.99
C ALA A 400 8.42 -7.46 13.92
N GLY A 401 7.18 -7.71 13.49
CA GLY A 401 6.17 -8.42 14.26
C GLY A 401 6.32 -9.94 14.25
N THR A 402 5.23 -10.63 14.59
CA THR A 402 5.13 -12.09 14.43
C THR A 402 4.82 -12.45 12.99
N GLY A 403 5.46 -13.48 12.43
CA GLY A 403 5.29 -13.88 11.03
C GLY A 403 6.24 -13.14 10.08
N ALA A 404 6.10 -13.36 8.78
CA ALA A 404 7.00 -12.75 7.80
C ALA A 404 6.73 -11.25 7.59
N ALA A 405 7.74 -10.51 7.12
CA ALA A 405 7.58 -9.11 6.72
C ALA A 405 6.58 -8.94 5.56
N ILE A 406 6.49 -9.93 4.68
CA ILE A 406 5.47 -10.07 3.64
C ILE A 406 4.72 -11.38 3.87
N GLN A 407 3.39 -11.30 3.94
CA GLN A 407 2.43 -12.42 3.98
C GLN A 407 1.40 -12.17 2.87
N THR A 408 1.27 -13.07 1.90
CA THR A 408 0.42 -12.83 0.71
C THR A 408 -0.99 -13.42 0.80
N GLY A 409 -1.25 -14.33 1.76
CA GLY A 409 -2.53 -15.01 1.87
C GLY A 409 -2.61 -16.26 0.99
N ASP A 410 -3.81 -16.76 0.76
CA ASP A 410 -4.03 -17.78 -0.27
C ASP A 410 -4.12 -17.09 -1.65
N GLY A 411 -3.88 -17.81 -2.74
CA GLY A 411 -3.96 -17.25 -4.09
C GLY A 411 -2.90 -17.84 -5.02
N SER A 412 -2.74 -17.27 -6.21
CA SER A 412 -1.53 -17.47 -7.00
C SER A 412 -0.76 -16.15 -7.03
N ASP A 413 0.04 -15.93 -5.98
CA ASP A 413 0.64 -14.64 -5.70
C ASP A 413 1.96 -14.44 -6.43
N THR A 414 2.27 -13.17 -6.71
CA THR A 414 3.55 -12.79 -7.32
C THR A 414 4.27 -11.74 -6.50
N VAL A 415 5.47 -12.09 -6.01
CA VAL A 415 6.39 -11.15 -5.37
C VAL A 415 7.61 -10.94 -6.28
N THR A 416 7.83 -9.71 -6.75
CA THR A 416 9.03 -9.32 -7.49
C THR A 416 9.90 -8.40 -6.65
N ASN A 417 11.15 -8.78 -6.40
CA ASN A 417 12.10 -7.99 -5.61
C ASN A 417 13.32 -7.55 -6.43
N ALA A 418 13.55 -6.24 -6.46
CA ALA A 418 14.77 -5.58 -6.90
C ALA A 418 15.36 -4.64 -5.84
N GLY A 419 14.69 -4.48 -4.70
CA GLY A 419 15.09 -3.67 -3.55
C GLY A 419 15.40 -4.51 -2.31
N ALA A 420 15.13 -3.98 -1.12
CA ALA A 420 15.33 -4.65 0.16
C ALA A 420 14.02 -5.18 0.75
N ILE A 421 14.01 -6.45 1.15
CA ILE A 421 12.95 -7.07 1.97
C ILE A 421 13.60 -7.57 3.27
N ILE A 422 13.10 -7.11 4.42
CA ILE A 422 13.76 -7.33 5.72
C ILE A 422 12.74 -7.81 6.75
N GLY A 423 12.91 -9.06 7.21
CA GLY A 423 12.24 -9.59 8.40
C GLY A 423 13.16 -9.45 9.61
N ASP A 424 12.91 -8.46 10.47
CA ASP A 424 13.73 -8.24 11.67
C ASP A 424 13.67 -9.41 12.66
N ASN A 425 12.63 -10.24 12.58
CA ASN A 425 12.44 -11.46 13.35
C ASN A 425 13.04 -12.73 12.69
N GLY A 426 13.71 -12.57 11.54
CA GLY A 426 14.27 -13.67 10.76
C GLY A 426 13.32 -14.29 9.72
N SER A 427 12.11 -13.78 9.54
CA SER A 427 11.17 -14.22 8.50
C SER A 427 10.86 -13.08 7.53
N ALA A 428 11.33 -13.18 6.29
CA ALA A 428 11.20 -12.12 5.29
C ALA A 428 9.90 -12.23 4.48
N ILE A 429 9.61 -13.42 3.97
CA ILE A 429 8.47 -13.67 3.08
C ILE A 429 7.83 -15.01 3.44
N ASP A 430 6.52 -15.04 3.54
CA ASP A 430 5.70 -16.25 3.53
C ASP A 430 4.62 -16.07 2.47
N LEU A 431 4.62 -16.95 1.47
CA LEU A 431 3.64 -16.93 0.37
C LEU A 431 2.35 -17.70 0.72
N GLU A 432 2.30 -18.30 1.92
CA GLU A 432 1.09 -18.91 2.49
C GLU A 432 0.41 -19.98 1.60
N GLY A 433 -0.66 -19.69 0.88
CA GLY A 433 -1.46 -20.71 0.19
C GLY A 433 -1.48 -20.56 -1.33
N GLY A 434 -1.21 -21.64 -2.06
CA GLY A 434 -1.54 -21.73 -3.48
C GLY A 434 -0.33 -21.87 -4.39
N ASN A 435 -0.32 -21.22 -5.55
CA ASN A 435 0.73 -21.47 -6.56
C ASN A 435 1.50 -20.17 -6.85
N ASP A 436 2.51 -19.92 -6.05
CA ASP A 436 3.11 -18.61 -5.96
C ASP A 436 4.43 -18.50 -6.73
N SER A 437 4.79 -17.26 -7.03
CA SER A 437 6.02 -16.92 -7.72
C SER A 437 6.80 -15.81 -7.00
N LEU A 438 8.03 -16.11 -6.62
CA LEU A 438 9.01 -15.14 -6.18
C LEU A 438 10.03 -14.88 -7.30
N LYS A 439 10.13 -13.63 -7.75
CA LYS A 439 11.16 -13.18 -8.69
C LYS A 439 12.18 -12.28 -8.00
N ILE A 440 13.47 -12.60 -8.14
CA ILE A 440 14.59 -11.78 -7.65
C ILE A 440 15.34 -11.26 -8.87
N GLN A 441 15.47 -9.94 -9.00
CA GLN A 441 16.04 -9.31 -10.20
C GLN A 441 16.87 -8.06 -9.91
N GLY A 442 17.80 -7.75 -10.81
CA GLY A 442 18.71 -6.60 -10.70
C GLY A 442 19.83 -6.77 -9.65
N GLY A 443 20.78 -5.83 -9.65
CA GLY A 443 21.98 -5.89 -8.79
C GLY A 443 21.82 -5.32 -7.38
N SER A 444 20.64 -4.81 -7.02
CA SER A 444 20.37 -4.21 -5.70
C SER A 444 19.41 -5.03 -4.84
N ALA A 445 18.92 -6.17 -5.35
CA ALA A 445 18.02 -7.03 -4.61
C ALA A 445 18.70 -7.56 -3.34
N SER A 446 18.00 -7.48 -2.22
CA SER A 446 18.42 -8.09 -0.95
C SER A 446 17.20 -8.63 -0.21
N ILE A 447 17.39 -9.77 0.46
CA ILE A 447 16.40 -10.39 1.34
C ILE A 447 17.11 -10.78 2.63
N THR A 448 16.62 -10.29 3.77
CA THR A 448 17.13 -10.63 5.10
C THR A 448 16.03 -11.35 5.88
N GLY A 449 16.23 -12.63 6.15
CA GLY A 449 15.26 -13.54 6.76
C GLY A 449 14.90 -14.69 5.83
N ASN A 450 14.16 -15.66 6.35
CA ASN A 450 13.70 -16.86 5.65
C ASN A 450 12.59 -16.52 4.65
N VAL A 451 12.49 -17.35 3.62
CA VAL A 451 11.46 -17.28 2.58
C VAL A 451 10.78 -18.64 2.50
N SER A 452 9.49 -18.66 2.80
CA SER A 452 8.64 -19.83 2.66
C SER A 452 7.72 -19.65 1.45
N GLY A 453 7.68 -20.65 0.58
CA GLY A 453 6.65 -20.74 -0.44
C GLY A 453 5.27 -21.14 0.09
N GLY A 454 5.15 -21.53 1.37
CA GLY A 454 3.86 -21.98 1.91
C GLY A 454 3.41 -23.34 1.35
N THR A 455 2.13 -23.49 1.07
CA THR A 455 1.55 -24.70 0.47
C THR A 455 1.41 -24.57 -1.04
N GLY A 456 1.23 -25.69 -1.75
CA GLY A 456 1.06 -25.71 -3.22
C GLY A 456 2.38 -25.68 -4.02
N ALA A 457 2.30 -25.29 -5.30
CA ALA A 457 3.36 -25.50 -6.28
C ALA A 457 4.17 -24.22 -6.56
N ASN A 458 5.03 -23.86 -5.61
CA ASN A 458 5.66 -22.54 -5.59
C ASN A 458 6.99 -22.50 -6.36
N THR A 459 7.31 -21.32 -6.90
CA THR A 459 8.49 -21.11 -7.75
C THR A 459 9.33 -19.92 -7.31
N VAL A 460 10.65 -20.02 -7.50
CA VAL A 460 11.59 -18.90 -7.44
C VAL A 460 12.29 -18.74 -8.78
N GLU A 461 12.27 -17.54 -9.37
CA GLU A 461 13.13 -17.15 -10.50
C GLU A 461 14.16 -16.11 -10.04
N ILE A 462 15.44 -16.38 -10.26
CA ILE A 462 16.55 -15.45 -10.00
C ILE A 462 17.14 -15.00 -11.34
N ASP A 463 16.86 -13.76 -11.73
CA ASP A 463 17.22 -13.15 -13.00
C ASP A 463 17.88 -11.78 -12.76
N LEU A 464 19.12 -11.80 -12.26
CA LEU A 464 19.82 -10.62 -11.75
C LEU A 464 20.34 -9.70 -12.88
N GLY A 465 20.48 -10.24 -14.09
CA GLY A 465 21.24 -9.63 -15.18
C GLY A 465 22.73 -9.98 -15.12
N SER A 466 23.41 -9.90 -16.27
CA SER A 466 24.83 -10.22 -16.39
C SER A 466 25.69 -9.31 -15.51
N GLY A 467 26.67 -9.90 -14.81
CA GLY A 467 27.61 -9.19 -13.94
C GLY A 467 27.08 -8.82 -12.55
N ASN A 468 25.78 -9.04 -12.27
CA ASN A 468 25.19 -8.81 -10.97
C ASN A 468 25.26 -10.06 -10.09
N SER A 469 25.21 -9.86 -8.77
CA SER A 469 25.26 -10.93 -7.78
C SER A 469 24.20 -10.76 -6.69
N PHE A 470 23.69 -11.87 -6.18
CA PHE A 470 22.77 -11.94 -5.04
C PHE A 470 23.29 -12.97 -4.04
N ALA A 471 23.58 -12.54 -2.81
CA ALA A 471 23.98 -13.43 -1.72
C ALA A 471 22.82 -13.60 -0.75
N TYR A 472 22.53 -14.84 -0.36
CA TYR A 472 21.39 -15.16 0.49
C TYR A 472 21.78 -16.11 1.62
N ALA A 473 21.60 -15.62 2.84
CA ALA A 473 21.91 -16.32 4.09
C ALA A 473 20.68 -16.93 4.76
N GLY A 474 19.47 -16.59 4.32
CA GLY A 474 18.24 -17.20 4.81
C GLY A 474 18.02 -18.61 4.24
N SER A 475 16.94 -19.24 4.67
CA SER A 475 16.47 -20.50 4.08
C SER A 475 15.38 -20.24 3.03
N LEU A 476 15.46 -20.92 1.89
CA LEU A 476 14.33 -21.15 0.98
C LEU A 476 13.65 -22.47 1.36
N SER A 477 12.33 -22.47 1.59
CA SER A 477 11.54 -23.67 1.88
C SER A 477 10.26 -23.73 1.06
N ASN A 478 9.71 -24.94 0.90
CA ASN A 478 8.43 -25.18 0.24
C ASN A 478 8.33 -24.70 -1.23
N PHE A 479 9.44 -24.77 -1.96
CA PHE A 479 9.47 -24.48 -3.40
C PHE A 479 9.55 -25.76 -4.22
N SER A 480 8.71 -25.85 -5.25
CA SER A 480 8.74 -26.91 -6.25
C SER A 480 9.87 -26.69 -7.26
N THR A 481 10.26 -25.44 -7.51
CA THR A 481 11.39 -25.10 -8.38
C THR A 481 12.07 -23.82 -7.92
N VAL A 482 13.41 -23.83 -7.90
CA VAL A 482 14.27 -22.66 -7.76
C VAL A 482 15.15 -22.57 -9.01
N GLN A 483 14.97 -21.52 -9.80
CA GLN A 483 15.67 -21.32 -11.06
C GLN A 483 16.69 -20.16 -10.97
N VAL A 484 17.94 -20.44 -11.32
CA VAL A 484 19.01 -19.45 -11.49
C VAL A 484 19.23 -19.21 -12.98
N LYS A 485 18.79 -18.06 -13.47
CA LYS A 485 18.69 -17.75 -14.89
C LYS A 485 19.84 -16.88 -15.39
N THR A 486 20.19 -15.82 -14.66
CA THR A 486 21.31 -14.92 -14.99
C THR A 486 21.98 -14.38 -13.73
N GLY A 487 23.21 -13.87 -13.87
CA GLY A 487 24.01 -13.36 -12.75
C GLY A 487 24.59 -14.48 -11.88
N THR A 488 25.08 -14.10 -10.70
CA THR A 488 25.65 -15.03 -9.71
C THR A 488 24.80 -15.05 -8.44
N THR A 489 24.26 -16.21 -8.10
CA THR A 489 23.55 -16.43 -6.84
C THR A 489 24.44 -17.21 -5.89
N THR A 490 24.72 -16.66 -4.71
CA THR A 490 25.49 -17.35 -3.66
C THR A 490 24.57 -17.71 -2.50
N LEU A 491 24.45 -19.00 -2.20
CA LEU A 491 23.69 -19.52 -1.07
C LEU A 491 24.64 -19.86 0.07
N THR A 492 24.54 -19.12 1.17
CA THR A 492 25.31 -19.36 2.39
C THR A 492 24.45 -19.99 3.49
N GLY A 493 23.13 -19.84 3.42
CA GLY A 493 22.16 -20.50 4.30
C GLY A 493 21.80 -21.91 3.82
N THR A 494 21.31 -22.75 4.74
CA THR A 494 20.75 -24.07 4.43
C THR A 494 19.31 -23.92 3.91
N ASN A 495 19.07 -24.36 2.67
CA ASN A 495 17.76 -24.31 2.03
C ASN A 495 17.06 -25.66 2.16
N ALA A 496 15.81 -25.62 2.61
CA ALA A 496 15.05 -26.81 2.99
C ALA A 496 14.09 -27.32 1.90
N TYR A 497 13.98 -26.63 0.76
CA TYR A 497 13.14 -27.10 -0.34
C TYR A 497 13.70 -28.40 -0.96
N THR A 498 12.78 -29.29 -1.36
CA THR A 498 13.09 -30.58 -1.99
C THR A 498 12.77 -30.61 -3.49
N GLY A 499 12.25 -29.50 -4.02
CA GLY A 499 11.97 -29.33 -5.44
C GLY A 499 13.23 -29.27 -6.32
N THR A 500 13.02 -28.93 -7.59
CA THR A 500 14.10 -28.87 -8.59
C THR A 500 14.92 -27.58 -8.43
N THR A 501 16.24 -27.73 -8.32
CA THR A 501 17.19 -26.64 -8.53
C THR A 501 17.59 -26.60 -9.99
N GLN A 502 17.18 -25.57 -10.72
CA GLN A 502 17.46 -25.41 -12.14
C GLN A 502 18.48 -24.29 -12.38
N VAL A 503 19.54 -24.59 -13.13
CA VAL A 503 20.57 -23.61 -13.50
C VAL A 503 20.57 -23.43 -15.01
N THR A 504 19.87 -22.41 -15.50
CA THR A 504 19.56 -22.22 -16.94
C THR A 504 20.60 -21.35 -17.67
N GLY A 505 21.37 -20.53 -16.95
CA GLY A 505 22.38 -19.68 -17.56
C GLY A 505 23.25 -18.89 -16.58
N GLY A 506 22.74 -18.63 -15.37
CA GLY A 506 23.51 -18.00 -14.30
C GLY A 506 24.53 -18.93 -13.65
N THR A 507 25.20 -18.41 -12.63
CA THR A 507 26.07 -19.18 -11.74
C THR A 507 25.38 -19.34 -10.39
N LEU A 508 25.23 -20.58 -9.92
CA LEU A 508 24.80 -20.91 -8.57
C LEU A 508 26.03 -21.34 -7.77
N VAL A 509 26.39 -20.55 -6.76
CA VAL A 509 27.47 -20.84 -5.81
C VAL A 509 26.87 -21.38 -4.52
N LEU A 510 27.31 -22.56 -4.09
CA LEU A 510 27.01 -23.13 -2.79
C LEU A 510 28.23 -22.92 -1.89
N ASP A 511 28.08 -22.07 -0.87
CA ASP A 511 29.16 -21.65 0.02
C ASP A 511 29.06 -22.37 1.37
N GLY A 512 29.57 -23.61 1.39
CA GLY A 512 29.64 -24.54 2.52
C GLY A 512 28.76 -25.79 2.37
N ASP A 513 28.75 -26.63 3.40
CA ASP A 513 28.13 -27.97 3.35
C ASP A 513 26.60 -27.94 3.27
N GLY A 514 26.04 -28.80 2.42
CA GLY A 514 24.61 -29.12 2.40
C GLY A 514 23.71 -27.88 2.29
N ARG A 515 24.06 -26.93 1.41
CA ARG A 515 23.28 -25.71 1.20
C ARG A 515 21.92 -25.99 0.60
N LEU A 516 21.76 -27.10 -0.10
CA LEU A 516 20.49 -27.59 -0.63
C LEU A 516 20.17 -28.97 -0.04
N SER A 517 18.89 -29.30 0.08
CA SER A 517 18.44 -30.61 0.54
C SER A 517 19.00 -31.73 -0.35
N ASP A 518 19.42 -32.84 0.26
CA ASP A 518 19.84 -34.07 -0.44
C ASP A 518 18.72 -34.70 -1.29
N SER A 519 17.47 -34.36 -0.97
CA SER A 519 16.27 -34.79 -1.68
C SER A 519 15.94 -33.89 -2.87
N SER A 520 16.60 -32.73 -3.01
CA SER A 520 16.43 -31.85 -4.16
C SER A 520 17.07 -32.45 -5.42
N THR A 521 16.48 -32.18 -6.58
CA THR A 521 17.05 -32.56 -7.87
C THR A 521 17.83 -31.40 -8.48
N LEU A 522 18.90 -31.71 -9.21
CA LEU A 522 19.68 -30.72 -9.95
C LEU A 522 19.40 -30.85 -11.44
N ASN A 523 18.97 -29.75 -12.07
CA ASN A 523 18.84 -29.65 -13.52
C ASN A 523 19.80 -28.58 -14.07
N LEU A 524 20.87 -29.03 -14.71
CA LEU A 524 21.80 -28.17 -15.43
C LEU A 524 21.29 -27.94 -16.86
N ASN A 525 20.82 -26.73 -17.12
CA ASN A 525 20.17 -26.32 -18.36
C ASN A 525 20.86 -25.09 -18.99
N GLY A 526 22.19 -25.04 -18.98
CA GLY A 526 22.94 -23.97 -19.65
C GLY A 526 23.83 -23.13 -18.74
N GLY A 527 23.74 -23.32 -17.41
CA GLY A 527 24.47 -22.53 -16.44
C GLY A 527 25.62 -23.26 -15.73
N ARG A 528 26.07 -22.65 -14.64
CA ARG A 528 27.20 -23.12 -13.83
C ARG A 528 26.76 -23.39 -12.39
N LEU A 529 27.05 -24.59 -11.90
CA LEU A 529 27.06 -24.88 -10.46
C LEU A 529 28.50 -24.75 -9.96
N GLU A 530 28.69 -24.09 -8.82
CA GLU A 530 29.98 -23.94 -8.16
C GLU A 530 29.85 -24.35 -6.68
N LEU A 531 30.74 -25.22 -6.22
CA LEU A 531 30.93 -25.51 -4.79
C LEU A 531 32.17 -24.74 -4.31
N SER A 532 32.04 -24.01 -3.22
CA SER A 532 33.17 -23.30 -2.57
C SER A 532 34.14 -24.30 -1.93
N ASP A 533 35.35 -23.87 -1.59
CA ASP A 533 36.37 -24.74 -0.96
C ASP A 533 35.79 -25.51 0.25
N ASP A 534 36.29 -26.73 0.47
CA ASP A 534 35.94 -27.61 1.59
C ASP A 534 34.43 -27.93 1.71
N SER A 535 33.65 -27.77 0.63
CA SER A 535 32.19 -27.93 0.66
C SER A 535 31.73 -29.28 0.10
N THR A 536 30.70 -29.84 0.74
CA THR A 536 30.02 -31.06 0.32
C THR A 536 28.55 -30.79 -0.04
N GLN A 537 28.08 -31.37 -1.13
CA GLN A 537 26.67 -31.30 -1.55
C GLN A 537 26.20 -32.63 -2.10
N THR A 538 24.97 -33.01 -1.73
CA THR A 538 24.27 -34.18 -2.28
C THR A 538 23.00 -33.75 -3.00
N PHE A 539 22.67 -34.36 -4.13
CA PHE A 539 21.36 -34.24 -4.77
C PHE A 539 20.72 -35.61 -4.98
N ALA A 540 19.40 -35.63 -5.08
CA ALA A 540 18.63 -36.82 -5.39
C ALA A 540 18.92 -37.30 -6.81
N SER A 541 19.10 -36.36 -7.76
CA SER A 541 19.50 -36.70 -9.12
C SER A 541 20.15 -35.53 -9.86
N LEU A 542 20.87 -35.86 -10.94
CA LEU A 542 21.36 -34.90 -11.93
C LEU A 542 20.66 -35.09 -13.27
N SER A 543 20.09 -34.01 -13.81
CA SER A 543 19.71 -33.88 -15.23
C SER A 543 20.65 -32.90 -15.94
N LEU A 544 20.99 -33.22 -17.18
CA LEU A 544 21.78 -32.36 -18.08
C LEU A 544 20.96 -32.12 -19.35
N THR A 545 20.41 -30.93 -19.50
CA THR A 545 19.48 -30.60 -20.59
C THR A 545 20.06 -29.60 -21.60
N ALA A 546 21.11 -28.84 -21.21
CA ALA A 546 21.93 -28.03 -22.10
C ALA A 546 23.39 -27.98 -21.60
N ASN A 547 24.29 -27.43 -22.43
CA ASN A 547 25.72 -27.33 -22.13
C ASN A 547 25.97 -26.59 -20.82
N SER A 548 26.62 -27.22 -19.85
CA SER A 548 26.71 -26.69 -18.49
C SER A 548 28.09 -26.92 -17.87
N VAL A 549 28.33 -26.21 -16.76
CA VAL A 549 29.60 -26.28 -16.01
C VAL A 549 29.32 -26.70 -14.56
N ILE A 550 30.15 -27.60 -14.04
CA ILE A 550 30.30 -27.83 -12.60
C ILE A 550 31.71 -27.39 -12.24
N ASP A 551 31.84 -26.48 -11.29
CA ASP A 551 33.12 -26.10 -10.72
C ASP A 551 33.23 -26.58 -9.28
N LEU A 552 34.22 -27.42 -9.06
CA LEU A 552 34.59 -28.01 -7.80
C LEU A 552 35.89 -27.35 -7.38
N ASN A 553 35.77 -26.34 -6.52
CA ASN A 553 36.91 -25.73 -5.84
C ASN A 553 37.59 -26.77 -4.92
N SER A 554 38.61 -26.38 -4.17
CA SER A 554 39.51 -27.31 -3.47
C SER A 554 38.77 -28.17 -2.45
N ASP A 555 39.13 -29.46 -2.39
CA ASP A 555 38.63 -30.41 -1.38
C ASP A 555 37.09 -30.50 -1.28
N THR A 556 36.39 -30.35 -2.42
CA THR A 556 34.91 -30.42 -2.48
C THR A 556 34.39 -31.81 -2.82
N ALA A 557 33.15 -32.12 -2.40
CA ALA A 557 32.49 -33.37 -2.77
C ALA A 557 31.06 -33.15 -3.26
N LEU A 558 30.82 -33.42 -4.55
CA LEU A 558 29.49 -33.42 -5.15
C LEU A 558 29.01 -34.86 -5.37
N THR A 559 27.94 -35.25 -4.68
CA THR A 559 27.36 -36.60 -4.69
C THR A 559 25.95 -36.61 -5.30
N LEU A 560 25.70 -37.50 -6.25
CA LEU A 560 24.41 -37.61 -6.95
C LEU A 560 23.81 -38.99 -6.70
N SER A 561 22.59 -39.05 -6.19
CA SER A 561 21.96 -40.34 -5.83
C SER A 561 21.42 -41.09 -7.04
N ALA A 562 21.11 -40.39 -8.13
CA ALA A 562 20.59 -40.97 -9.37
C ALA A 562 20.87 -40.09 -10.59
N LEU A 563 20.55 -40.60 -11.78
CA LEU A 563 20.48 -39.81 -13.02
C LEU A 563 19.04 -39.44 -13.34
N GLY A 564 18.85 -38.22 -13.82
CA GLY A 564 17.62 -37.75 -14.44
C GLY A 564 17.73 -37.74 -15.97
N THR A 565 17.18 -36.71 -16.61
CA THR A 565 17.21 -36.59 -18.08
C THR A 565 18.60 -36.19 -18.56
N ILE A 566 19.18 -36.96 -19.48
CA ILE A 566 20.45 -36.66 -20.13
C ILE A 566 20.21 -36.40 -21.62
N ASN A 567 20.42 -35.15 -22.04
CA ASN A 567 20.43 -34.78 -23.44
C ASN A 567 21.79 -35.14 -24.06
N GLY A 568 21.82 -36.17 -24.92
CA GLY A 568 23.05 -36.65 -25.56
C GLY A 568 23.75 -35.66 -26.50
N ALA A 569 23.15 -34.50 -26.79
CA ALA A 569 23.81 -33.40 -27.50
C ALA A 569 24.47 -32.37 -26.56
N SER A 570 24.20 -32.44 -25.26
CA SER A 570 24.72 -31.50 -24.26
C SER A 570 26.07 -31.95 -23.71
N THR A 571 26.98 -31.00 -23.49
CA THR A 571 28.29 -31.22 -22.88
C THR A 571 28.32 -30.79 -21.42
N LEU A 572 29.06 -31.51 -20.58
CA LEU A 572 29.35 -31.12 -19.20
C LEU A 572 30.83 -30.83 -19.03
N SER A 573 31.18 -29.63 -18.58
CA SER A 573 32.55 -29.29 -18.19
C SER A 573 32.67 -29.35 -16.66
N VAL A 574 33.49 -30.24 -16.15
CA VAL A 574 33.84 -30.32 -14.73
C VAL A 574 35.21 -29.68 -14.54
N ILE A 575 35.27 -28.63 -13.72
CA ILE A 575 36.51 -28.07 -13.22
C ILE A 575 36.73 -28.69 -11.85
N ASN A 576 37.87 -29.36 -11.66
CA ASN A 576 38.18 -30.12 -10.45
C ASN A 576 39.59 -29.73 -9.98
N ASN A 577 39.65 -29.04 -8.84
CA ASN A 577 40.90 -28.77 -8.13
C ASN A 577 41.27 -29.96 -7.22
N GLY A 578 42.55 -30.32 -7.18
CA GLY A 578 43.00 -31.56 -6.54
C GLY A 578 42.46 -31.74 -5.11
N GLY A 579 41.89 -32.91 -4.84
CA GLY A 579 41.15 -33.20 -3.59
C GLY A 579 39.64 -33.40 -3.81
N SER A 580 39.11 -32.86 -4.91
CA SER A 580 37.66 -32.82 -5.14
C SER A 580 37.09 -34.05 -5.85
N SER A 581 35.83 -34.37 -5.56
CA SER A 581 35.13 -35.53 -6.10
C SER A 581 33.79 -35.17 -6.76
N PHE A 582 33.59 -35.65 -7.99
CA PHE A 582 32.29 -35.69 -8.67
C PHE A 582 31.87 -37.15 -8.80
N ARG A 583 30.80 -37.54 -8.11
CA ARG A 583 30.48 -38.97 -7.94
C ARG A 583 28.98 -39.25 -7.88
N PHE A 584 28.62 -40.46 -8.29
CA PHE A 584 27.26 -40.98 -8.27
C PHE A 584 27.15 -42.17 -7.32
N LEU A 585 26.03 -42.31 -6.60
CA LEU A 585 25.77 -43.45 -5.73
C LEU A 585 25.54 -44.71 -6.57
N GLY A 586 26.19 -45.81 -6.18
CA GLY A 586 26.09 -47.10 -6.85
C GLY A 586 27.01 -47.27 -8.06
N ASP A 587 26.94 -48.44 -8.69
CA ASP A 587 27.68 -48.77 -9.92
C ASP A 587 26.85 -48.38 -11.16
N LEU A 588 27.23 -47.26 -11.79
CA LEU A 588 26.63 -46.75 -13.02
C LEU A 588 27.48 -47.06 -14.25
N THR A 589 28.56 -47.84 -14.11
CA THR A 589 29.51 -48.07 -15.20
C THR A 589 28.91 -48.79 -16.41
N SER A 590 27.78 -49.50 -16.25
CA SER A 590 27.02 -50.10 -17.35
C SER A 590 25.73 -49.35 -17.72
N ASP A 591 25.41 -48.23 -17.05
CA ASP A 591 24.19 -47.47 -17.33
C ASP A 591 24.33 -46.66 -18.63
N VAL A 592 23.35 -46.78 -19.53
CA VAL A 592 23.41 -46.15 -20.86
C VAL A 592 23.34 -44.62 -20.78
N ASN A 593 22.56 -44.08 -19.85
CA ASN A 593 22.45 -42.63 -19.67
C ASN A 593 23.73 -42.09 -19.03
N PHE A 594 24.32 -42.83 -18.09
CA PHE A 594 25.62 -42.48 -17.51
C PHE A 594 26.72 -42.49 -18.57
N GLN A 595 26.78 -43.52 -19.41
CA GLN A 595 27.77 -43.58 -20.50
C GLN A 595 27.60 -42.44 -21.51
N THR A 596 26.35 -42.05 -21.78
CA THR A 596 26.05 -40.87 -22.61
C THR A 596 26.54 -39.58 -21.95
N LEU A 597 26.26 -39.39 -20.66
CA LEU A 597 26.76 -38.26 -19.88
C LEU A 597 28.30 -38.23 -19.88
N LEU A 598 28.93 -39.36 -19.55
CA LEU A 598 30.38 -39.49 -19.43
C LEU A 598 31.09 -39.20 -20.77
N GLY A 599 30.57 -39.74 -21.87
CA GLY A 599 31.11 -39.49 -23.22
C GLY A 599 31.07 -38.03 -23.65
N ASN A 600 30.19 -37.23 -23.06
CA ASN A 600 30.06 -35.80 -23.28
C ASN A 600 30.65 -34.94 -22.14
N THR A 601 31.31 -35.55 -21.17
CA THR A 601 31.90 -34.85 -20.02
C THR A 601 33.39 -34.63 -20.25
N THR A 602 33.87 -33.43 -19.90
CA THR A 602 35.29 -33.13 -19.77
C THR A 602 35.63 -32.82 -18.31
N VAL A 603 36.81 -33.24 -17.85
CA VAL A 603 37.34 -32.85 -16.53
C VAL A 603 38.65 -32.10 -16.76
N ASN A 604 38.71 -30.85 -16.28
CA ASN A 604 39.85 -29.94 -16.49
C ASN A 604 40.27 -29.82 -17.98
N GLY A 605 39.28 -29.86 -18.88
CA GLY A 605 39.47 -29.79 -20.33
C GLY A 605 39.90 -31.10 -21.01
N GLY A 606 40.18 -32.16 -20.27
CA GLY A 606 40.43 -33.51 -20.80
C GLY A 606 39.16 -34.37 -20.84
N ALA A 607 39.17 -35.46 -21.60
CA ALA A 607 38.05 -36.43 -21.59
C ALA A 607 37.86 -37.03 -20.18
N ALA A 608 36.62 -37.33 -19.82
CA ALA A 608 36.28 -37.97 -18.55
C ALA A 608 36.32 -39.51 -18.66
N THR A 609 36.70 -40.18 -17.58
CA THR A 609 36.52 -41.61 -17.37
C THR A 609 35.85 -41.86 -16.02
N ALA A 610 35.41 -43.09 -15.77
CA ALA A 610 34.72 -43.45 -14.53
C ALA A 610 35.31 -44.69 -13.87
N SER A 611 35.33 -44.70 -12.54
CA SER A 611 35.71 -45.86 -11.73
C SER A 611 34.75 -46.07 -10.57
N TYR A 612 34.27 -47.30 -10.41
CA TYR A 612 33.47 -47.70 -9.25
C TYR A 612 34.39 -48.11 -8.08
N ASP A 613 34.20 -47.50 -6.92
CA ASP A 613 35.03 -47.73 -5.72
C ASP A 613 34.42 -48.71 -4.70
N GLY A 614 33.27 -49.31 -5.02
CA GLY A 614 32.51 -50.17 -4.11
C GLY A 614 31.32 -49.48 -3.43
N THR A 615 31.21 -48.14 -3.54
CA THR A 615 30.04 -47.37 -3.08
C THR A 615 29.60 -46.35 -4.13
N TYR A 616 30.55 -45.68 -4.77
CA TYR A 616 30.31 -44.61 -5.73
C TYR A 616 30.97 -44.89 -7.08
N THR A 617 30.31 -44.45 -8.16
CA THR A 617 30.91 -44.26 -9.47
C THR A 617 31.52 -42.88 -9.53
N ASN A 618 32.85 -42.79 -9.48
CA ASN A 618 33.60 -41.53 -9.51
C ASN A 618 33.92 -41.13 -10.95
N VAL A 619 33.70 -39.86 -11.30
CA VAL A 619 34.08 -39.27 -12.59
C VAL A 619 35.42 -38.56 -12.42
N VAL A 620 36.43 -38.99 -13.18
CA VAL A 620 37.80 -38.50 -13.08
C VAL A 620 38.38 -38.19 -14.47
N PRO A 621 39.44 -37.37 -14.58
CA PRO A 621 40.11 -37.17 -15.86
C PRO A 621 40.65 -38.50 -16.42
N GLU A 622 40.50 -38.73 -17.72
CA GLU A 622 41.21 -39.84 -18.38
C GLU A 622 42.72 -39.66 -18.16
N PRO A 623 43.47 -40.71 -17.78
CA PRO A 623 44.91 -40.62 -17.66
C PRO A 623 45.51 -40.13 -18.97
N GLY A 624 46.08 -38.93 -18.98
CA GLY A 624 46.63 -38.35 -20.20
C GLY A 624 47.59 -39.33 -20.87
N THR A 625 47.54 -39.43 -22.20
CA THR A 625 48.31 -40.40 -23.00
C THR A 625 49.82 -40.37 -22.67
N VAL A 626 50.33 -39.22 -22.22
CA VAL A 626 51.72 -39.04 -21.74
C VAL A 626 52.01 -39.78 -20.42
N GLY A 627 51.05 -39.85 -19.49
CA GLY A 627 51.16 -40.59 -18.23
C GLY A 627 51.15 -42.10 -18.45
N LEU A 628 50.30 -42.59 -19.36
CA LEU A 628 50.26 -44.00 -19.78
C LEU A 628 51.53 -44.42 -20.54
N ILE A 629 52.07 -43.56 -21.41
CA ILE A 629 53.35 -43.78 -22.08
C ILE A 629 54.51 -43.76 -21.07
N GLY A 630 54.50 -42.85 -20.09
CA GLY A 630 55.52 -42.78 -19.04
C GLY A 630 55.56 -44.03 -18.14
N LEU A 631 54.39 -44.53 -17.73
CA LEU A 631 54.26 -45.80 -17.00
C LEU A 631 54.67 -47.00 -17.86
N GLY A 632 54.27 -47.03 -19.13
CA GLY A 632 54.67 -48.06 -20.09
C GLY A 632 56.18 -48.11 -20.31
N ILE A 633 56.85 -46.95 -20.44
CA ILE A 633 58.31 -46.85 -20.56
C ILE A 633 58.99 -47.27 -19.25
N ALA A 634 58.50 -46.84 -18.09
CA ALA A 634 59.05 -47.25 -16.80
C ALA A 634 58.93 -48.77 -16.56
N PHE A 635 57.80 -49.37 -16.96
CA PHE A 635 57.57 -50.81 -16.89
C PHE A 635 58.46 -51.59 -17.88
N ALA A 636 58.64 -51.07 -19.11
CA ALA A 636 59.55 -51.64 -20.10
C ALA A 636 61.03 -51.56 -19.66
N ILE A 637 61.45 -50.45 -19.04
CA ILE A 637 62.79 -50.31 -18.43
C ILE A 637 62.96 -51.28 -17.25
N GLY A 638 61.93 -51.48 -16.44
CA GLY A 638 61.89 -52.47 -15.36
C GLY A 638 62.05 -53.91 -15.87
N MET A 639 61.34 -54.29 -16.93
CA MET A 639 61.48 -55.61 -17.56
C MET A 639 62.83 -55.82 -18.26
N ALA A 640 63.37 -54.78 -18.92
CA ALA A 640 64.70 -54.84 -19.54
C ALA A 640 65.82 -55.03 -18.50
N ARG A 641 65.69 -54.42 -17.31
CA ARG A 641 66.60 -54.64 -16.18
C ARG A 641 66.48 -56.04 -15.58
N ARG A 642 65.30 -56.66 -15.60
CA ARG A 642 65.07 -58.02 -15.11
C ARG A 642 65.67 -59.09 -16.03
N ARG A 643 65.60 -58.90 -17.36
CA ARG A 643 66.24 -59.80 -18.35
C ARG A 643 67.77 -59.77 -18.33
N ARG A 644 68.41 -58.69 -17.87
CA ARG A 644 69.88 -58.61 -17.70
C ARG A 644 70.43 -59.27 -16.43
N LYS A 645 69.57 -59.75 -15.52
CA LYS A 645 69.99 -60.48 -14.30
C LYS A 645 69.80 -62.00 -14.39
N SER A 646 69.28 -62.50 -15.51
CA SER A 646 69.02 -63.93 -15.74
C SER A 646 69.83 -64.51 -16.92
N SER A 647 70.99 -63.93 -17.21
CA SER A 647 71.98 -64.42 -18.19
C SER A 647 73.32 -64.59 -17.52
#